data_AF-A0A2N6JCW9-F1
#
_entry.id   AF-A0A2N6JCW9-F1
#
_cell.length_a   1.000
_cell.length_b   1.000
_cell.length_c   1.000
_cell.angle_alpha   90.00
_cell.angle_beta   90.00
_cell.angle_gamma   90.00
#
_symmetry.space_group_name_H-M   'P 1'
#
loop_
_entity.id
_entity.type
_entity.pdbx_description
1 polymer ?
#
loop_
_entity_poly.entity_id
_entity_poly.type
_entity_poly.pdbx_seq_one_letter_code
_entity_poly.pdbx_strand_id
1 'polypeptide(L)'
;MEEHRYLGHYGFRNLTDAERLVRLRMEELEARALQFEASGNNRHVAPGRSFRLREHFRHGKEDGQFLILEVHHEACNNYLQGADMEAHYSNRFVCQPLDIPWRPGPGFDSVDTRIATLQTATVVGPKGKGSLNVDRYGRIEVRFHWDREQTSSCWVRVATNWAGSRSGLTTHPRVDSEVVVQWLDGNPDHPLITACVHNEANMPPWDLPQQRALTGLRSRELTPEGGNRALGRSNHLVLDDTWKQIQVQLKSDHQSSQLSLGHITRIDDHAGRKDGRGQGFELRTDGHGAVRAQRGLLLTTEARPGAEGHITDMTETVARMEQGADLHDSLSQTALQSGAQQDGDQRQVVAALHQQNDAVKGRVIGDENGFPEFQQPHLTLSSPAGIQSSSAGSTHLLSHQHTALTSGAHASISAGKSLLASAREAVRLFACKAGMKLVAAAADIDITALRDSINILAKLNITHTANRISITAKEEVLINGGGSYMRFNAGGIEQGTSGNWQAHAAQYNLDGPANGPQVSLPEPVKLDELKHKQSLAFLLRSHSMPGRIFAHEPYALYKDGAKVADGMTDGHGQLVVKDHAPGTTDYVVKLSNGHEFELPVKAALDSEDDSLAARGYRAADEDVQDRQRNREFREG
;
A
#
# COMPACT_ATOMS: atom_id res chain seq x y z
N MET A 1 51.68 49.25 5.53
CA MET A 1 51.48 48.00 6.29
C MET A 1 50.02 47.63 6.12
N GLU A 2 49.70 46.40 5.75
CA GLU A 2 48.32 45.93 5.62
C GLU A 2 47.94 45.18 6.89
N GLU A 3 46.77 45.46 7.46
CA GLU A 3 46.24 44.77 8.64
C GLU A 3 45.02 43.95 8.24
N HIS A 4 45.03 42.66 8.57
CA HIS A 4 43.91 41.74 8.32
C HIS A 4 43.38 41.19 9.64
N ARG A 5 42.07 41.29 9.85
CA ARG A 5 41.39 40.76 11.04
C ARG A 5 40.15 39.96 10.65
N TYR A 6 40.12 38.68 11.05
CA TYR A 6 38.92 37.84 10.94
C TYR A 6 38.03 38.06 12.18
N LEU A 7 36.81 38.57 11.97
CA LEU A 7 35.85 38.87 13.05
C LEU A 7 34.96 37.66 13.42
N GLY A 8 35.25 36.47 12.88
CA GLY A 8 34.45 35.28 13.10
C GLY A 8 33.32 35.08 12.09
N HIS A 9 32.67 33.94 12.19
CA HIS A 9 31.54 33.55 11.34
C HIS A 9 30.33 34.44 11.64
N TYR A 10 29.85 35.21 10.65
CA TYR A 10 28.85 36.29 10.79
C TYR A 10 29.31 37.57 11.51
N GLY A 11 30.60 37.92 11.49
CA GLY A 11 31.08 39.18 12.08
C GLY A 11 30.44 40.48 11.53
N PHE A 12 29.73 40.40 10.41
CA PHE A 12 28.90 41.46 9.84
C PHE A 12 27.72 40.85 9.05
N ARG A 13 26.64 41.63 8.87
CA ARG A 13 25.39 41.13 8.25
C ARG A 13 25.43 41.11 6.73
N ASN A 14 26.09 42.10 6.12
CA ASN A 14 26.19 42.30 4.68
C ASN A 14 27.46 43.11 4.37
N LEU A 15 27.76 43.28 3.08
CA LEU A 15 28.97 43.96 2.62
C LEU A 15 29.02 45.43 3.07
N THR A 16 27.90 46.14 3.07
CA THR A 16 27.84 47.55 3.50
C THR A 16 28.17 47.71 4.99
N ASP A 17 27.69 46.80 5.83
CA ASP A 17 28.08 46.75 7.24
C ASP A 17 29.57 46.43 7.41
N ALA A 18 30.12 45.55 6.57
CA ALA A 18 31.54 45.22 6.56
C ALA A 18 32.39 46.46 6.21
N GLU A 19 32.06 47.16 5.12
CA GLU A 19 32.75 48.39 4.69
C GLU A 19 32.68 49.48 5.74
N ARG A 20 31.53 49.64 6.40
CA ARG A 20 31.37 50.58 7.52
C ARG A 20 32.29 50.21 8.68
N LEU A 21 32.34 48.94 9.08
CA LEU A 21 33.21 48.48 10.16
C LEU A 21 34.68 48.65 9.80
N VAL A 22 35.09 48.30 8.58
CA VAL A 22 36.46 48.49 8.09
C VAL A 22 36.84 49.97 8.13
N ARG A 23 35.98 50.86 7.63
CA ARG A 23 36.22 52.31 7.70
C ARG A 23 36.38 52.79 9.14
N LEU A 24 35.52 52.36 10.06
CA LEU A 24 35.64 52.72 11.48
C LEU A 24 36.96 52.24 12.10
N ARG A 25 37.46 51.06 11.71
CA ARG A 25 38.76 50.53 12.18
C ARG A 25 39.95 51.24 11.53
N MET A 26 39.83 51.64 10.27
CA MET A 26 40.84 52.49 9.63
C MET A 26 40.91 53.87 10.29
N GLU A 27 39.76 54.53 10.49
CA GLU A 27 39.68 55.83 11.18
C GLU A 27 40.26 55.74 12.60
N GLU A 28 40.02 54.64 13.33
CA GLU A 28 40.65 54.38 14.64
C GLU A 28 42.19 54.35 14.58
N LEU A 29 42.76 53.65 13.58
CA LEU A 29 44.21 53.56 13.40
C LEU A 29 44.81 54.89 12.94
N GLU A 30 44.16 55.57 12.01
CA GLU A 30 44.55 56.88 11.48
C GLU A 30 44.53 57.96 12.57
N ALA A 31 43.54 57.93 13.47
CA ALA A 31 43.48 58.83 14.63
C ALA A 31 44.69 58.70 15.59
N ARG A 32 45.39 57.56 15.58
CA ARG A 32 46.63 57.35 16.36
C ARG A 32 47.89 57.73 15.58
N ALA A 33 47.80 57.95 14.27
CA ALA A 33 48.97 58.21 13.45
C ALA A 33 49.58 59.60 13.70
N LEU A 34 48.75 60.59 14.05
CA LEU A 34 49.20 61.96 14.30
C LEU A 34 48.51 62.57 15.51
N GLN A 35 49.25 62.61 16.62
CA GLN A 35 48.84 63.25 17.87
C GLN A 35 49.87 64.29 18.30
N PHE A 36 49.40 65.30 19.02
CA PHE A 36 50.19 66.39 19.52
C PHE A 36 50.01 66.49 21.03
N GLU A 37 51.12 66.68 21.73
CA GLU A 37 51.10 67.12 23.12
C GLU A 37 51.15 68.65 23.15
N ALA A 38 50.24 69.23 23.90
CA ALA A 38 50.16 70.66 24.11
C ALA A 38 50.09 70.97 25.61
N SER A 39 50.55 72.15 25.98
CA SER A 39 50.45 72.65 27.34
C SER A 39 50.02 74.11 27.34
N GLY A 40 49.38 74.54 28.41
CA GLY A 40 48.91 75.91 28.54
C GLY A 40 48.24 76.19 29.89
N ASN A 41 47.59 77.34 30.00
CA ASN A 41 46.95 77.81 31.23
C ASN A 41 45.45 78.11 31.04
N ASN A 42 44.83 77.64 29.95
CA ASN A 42 43.40 77.81 29.73
C ASN A 42 42.60 76.75 30.54
N ARG A 43 41.77 77.20 31.48
CA ARG A 43 40.94 76.32 32.34
C ARG A 43 39.76 75.64 31.65
N HIS A 44 39.44 76.02 30.42
CA HIS A 44 38.30 75.50 29.68
C HIS A 44 38.67 74.34 28.72
N VAL A 45 39.94 73.91 28.72
CA VAL A 45 40.39 72.74 27.97
C VAL A 45 39.75 71.50 28.58
N ALA A 46 39.11 70.66 27.77
CA ALA A 46 38.47 69.42 28.21
C ALA A 46 38.42 68.42 27.03
N PRO A 47 38.48 67.09 27.28
CA PRO A 47 38.27 66.08 26.25
C PRO A 47 36.95 66.30 25.48
N GLY A 48 36.97 66.07 24.17
CA GLY A 48 35.83 66.28 23.28
C GLY A 48 35.59 67.74 22.85
N ARG A 49 36.32 68.72 23.40
CA ARG A 49 36.32 70.10 22.88
C ARG A 49 37.35 70.25 21.77
N SER A 50 37.10 71.20 20.87
CA SER A 50 38.07 71.61 19.88
C SER A 50 38.58 73.03 20.13
N PHE A 51 39.79 73.32 19.66
CA PHE A 51 40.37 74.66 19.70
C PHE A 51 41.09 74.98 18.40
N ARG A 52 41.32 76.28 18.16
CA ARG A 52 42.15 76.75 17.06
C ARG A 52 43.45 77.32 17.62
N LEU A 53 44.57 76.69 17.30
CA LEU A 53 45.91 77.19 17.60
C LEU A 53 46.20 78.40 16.70
N ARG A 54 46.73 79.47 17.30
CA ARG A 54 47.15 80.68 16.59
C ARG A 54 48.63 80.90 16.86
N GLU A 55 49.31 81.59 15.93
CA GLU A 55 50.69 82.08 16.10
C GLU A 55 51.79 81.00 16.27
N HIS A 56 51.50 79.74 15.94
CA HIS A 56 52.49 78.67 15.92
C HIS A 56 53.17 78.58 14.53
N PHE A 57 54.50 78.61 14.48
CA PHE A 57 55.30 78.69 13.24
C PHE A 57 55.03 77.58 12.20
N ARG A 58 54.50 76.43 12.63
CA ARG A 58 54.18 75.27 11.77
C ARG A 58 52.70 75.20 11.33
N HIS A 59 51.79 75.97 11.92
CA HIS A 59 50.34 75.84 11.67
C HIS A 59 49.70 77.18 11.26
N GLY A 60 49.05 77.22 10.09
CA GLY A 60 48.38 78.39 9.54
C GLY A 60 46.94 78.59 10.05
N LYS A 61 46.19 79.53 9.45
CA LYS A 61 44.80 79.84 9.85
C LYS A 61 43.79 78.69 9.58
N GLU A 62 44.06 77.85 8.57
CA GLU A 62 43.19 76.74 8.15
C GLU A 62 43.62 75.41 8.83
N ASP A 63 44.93 75.11 8.89
CA ASP A 63 45.48 73.85 9.46
C ASP A 63 45.74 73.89 10.98
N GLY A 64 45.04 74.79 11.70
CA GLY A 64 45.26 75.07 13.12
C GLY A 64 44.17 74.54 14.05
N GLN A 65 43.24 73.70 13.60
CA GLN A 65 42.13 73.20 14.41
C GLN A 65 42.41 71.81 14.97
N PHE A 66 42.21 71.64 16.27
CA PHE A 66 42.52 70.39 16.96
C PHE A 66 41.37 69.96 17.89
N LEU A 67 41.11 68.66 17.95
CA LEU A 67 40.25 67.99 18.91
C LEU A 67 41.08 67.54 20.12
N ILE A 68 40.64 67.90 21.33
CA ILE A 68 41.27 67.49 22.59
C ILE A 68 40.80 66.08 22.97
N LEU A 69 41.74 65.17 23.19
CA LEU A 69 41.48 63.76 23.50
C LEU A 69 41.60 63.46 24.99
N GLU A 70 42.64 64.01 25.63
CA GLU A 70 42.95 63.80 27.03
C GLU A 70 43.46 65.11 27.64
N VAL A 71 43.11 65.40 28.89
CA VAL A 71 43.60 66.59 29.60
C VAL A 71 44.00 66.23 31.01
N HIS A 72 45.20 66.61 31.38
CA HIS A 72 45.70 66.62 32.75
C HIS A 72 45.77 68.06 33.25
N HIS A 73 44.99 68.37 34.29
CA HIS A 73 44.99 69.68 34.93
C HIS A 73 45.88 69.68 36.17
N GLU A 74 46.70 70.70 36.32
CA GLU A 74 47.52 70.95 37.51
C GLU A 74 47.23 72.36 38.04
N ALA A 75 46.75 72.44 39.28
CA ALA A 75 46.39 73.71 39.89
C ALA A 75 46.96 73.77 41.31
N CYS A 76 47.64 74.85 41.64
CA CYS A 76 48.03 75.18 43.00
C CYS A 76 47.38 76.51 43.43
N ASN A 77 46.94 76.55 44.68
CA ASN A 77 46.28 77.71 45.27
C ASN A 77 47.23 78.34 46.31
N ASN A 78 47.38 79.66 46.31
CA ASN A 78 48.25 80.43 47.20
C ASN A 78 47.63 80.72 48.59
N TYR A 79 46.47 80.15 48.90
CA TYR A 79 45.66 80.42 50.11
C TYR A 79 46.40 80.29 51.47
N LEU A 80 47.46 79.48 51.57
CA LEU A 80 48.23 79.27 52.82
C LEU A 80 49.73 79.63 52.72
N GLN A 81 50.19 80.19 51.60
CA GLN A 81 51.64 80.35 51.29
C GLN A 81 52.14 81.81 51.27
N GLY A 82 51.31 82.79 51.67
CA GLY A 82 51.68 84.21 51.80
C GLY A 82 51.18 85.09 50.64
N ALA A 83 50.96 86.39 50.91
CA ALA A 83 50.34 87.33 49.95
C ALA A 83 51.17 87.59 48.68
N ASP A 84 52.47 87.27 48.71
CA ASP A 84 53.42 87.52 47.62
C ASP A 84 53.62 86.32 46.67
N MET A 85 52.94 85.19 46.91
CA MET A 85 53.01 83.99 46.07
C MET A 85 51.85 83.97 45.05
N GLU A 86 52.15 83.82 43.76
CA GLU A 86 51.12 83.73 42.71
C GLU A 86 50.47 82.34 42.65
N ALA A 87 49.15 82.27 42.51
CA ALA A 87 48.45 81.02 42.23
C ALA A 87 48.82 80.51 40.82
N HIS A 88 49.13 79.21 40.69
CA HIS A 88 49.53 78.62 39.43
C HIS A 88 48.48 77.65 38.91
N TYR A 89 48.15 77.78 37.62
CA TYR A 89 47.36 76.80 36.91
C TYR A 89 48.04 76.48 35.58
N SER A 90 48.21 75.20 35.32
CA SER A 90 48.65 74.68 34.04
C SER A 90 47.85 73.44 33.65
N ASN A 91 47.89 73.11 32.38
CA ASN A 91 47.40 71.85 31.86
C ASN A 91 48.38 71.32 30.83
N ARG A 92 48.36 69.99 30.71
CA ARG A 92 48.94 69.25 29.60
C ARG A 92 47.81 68.46 28.97
N PHE A 93 47.74 68.44 27.66
CA PHE A 93 46.67 67.74 26.96
C PHE A 93 47.18 67.14 25.65
N VAL A 94 46.56 66.04 25.27
CA VAL A 94 46.79 65.38 23.99
C VAL A 94 45.67 65.81 23.04
N CYS A 95 46.04 66.24 21.84
CA CYS A 95 45.09 66.60 20.80
C CYS A 95 45.47 66.06 19.44
N GLN A 96 44.50 65.97 18.53
CA GLN A 96 44.69 65.57 17.13
C GLN A 96 44.04 66.60 16.20
N PRO A 97 44.41 66.67 14.90
CA PRO A 97 43.71 67.50 13.93
C PRO A 97 42.19 67.23 13.93
N LEU A 98 41.39 68.29 13.83
CA LEU A 98 39.93 68.20 13.95
C LEU A 98 39.26 67.48 12.77
N ASP A 99 39.90 67.51 11.60
CA ASP A 99 39.45 66.88 10.36
C ASP A 99 39.67 65.35 10.33
N ILE A 100 40.54 64.82 11.20
CA ILE A 100 40.73 63.38 11.39
C ILE A 100 39.65 62.87 12.36
N PRO A 101 38.74 61.97 11.94
CA PRO A 101 37.71 61.43 12.83
C PRO A 101 38.31 60.61 13.96
N TRP A 102 37.94 60.90 15.22
CA TRP A 102 38.30 60.06 16.35
C TRP A 102 37.28 58.93 16.56
N ARG A 103 37.76 57.70 16.78
CA ARG A 103 36.93 56.52 17.09
C ARG A 103 37.47 55.78 18.32
N PRO A 104 36.60 55.33 19.25
CA PRO A 104 37.02 54.47 20.34
C PRO A 104 37.40 53.09 19.79
N GLY A 105 38.57 52.59 20.19
CA GLY A 105 39.05 51.27 19.80
C GLY A 105 38.40 50.12 20.57
N PRO A 106 38.57 48.86 20.13
CA PRO A 106 38.21 47.71 20.96
C PRO A 106 39.03 47.77 22.26
N GLY A 107 38.38 47.55 23.40
CA GLY A 107 39.06 47.67 24.69
C GLY A 107 39.03 49.07 25.30
N PHE A 108 38.50 50.08 24.59
CA PHE A 108 38.26 51.40 25.17
C PHE A 108 37.05 51.31 26.11
N ASP A 109 37.31 51.23 27.42
CA ASP A 109 36.33 51.02 28.50
C ASP A 109 35.35 49.85 28.27
N SER A 110 35.78 48.84 27.52
CA SER A 110 34.98 47.66 27.16
C SER A 110 35.83 46.39 27.19
N VAL A 111 35.20 45.25 27.53
CA VAL A 111 35.84 43.94 27.53
C VAL A 111 35.11 43.04 26.54
N ASP A 112 35.87 42.35 25.69
CA ASP A 112 35.32 41.37 24.75
C ASP A 112 34.68 40.21 25.53
N THR A 113 33.38 39.97 25.33
CA THR A 113 32.64 38.94 26.06
C THR A 113 32.66 37.65 25.26
N ARG A 114 33.35 36.64 25.79
CA ARG A 114 33.46 35.31 25.15
C ARG A 114 32.96 34.19 26.06
N ILE A 115 32.22 33.25 25.47
CA ILE A 115 31.77 32.01 26.11
C ILE A 115 32.49 30.84 25.45
N ALA A 116 33.56 30.36 26.07
CA ALA A 116 34.36 29.23 25.59
C ALA A 116 33.84 27.85 26.03
N THR A 117 32.72 27.80 26.74
CA THR A 117 32.14 26.58 27.29
C THR A 117 30.85 26.21 26.57
N LEU A 118 30.52 24.92 26.55
CA LEU A 118 29.20 24.44 26.15
C LEU A 118 28.17 24.76 27.22
N GLN A 119 26.94 25.04 26.80
CA GLN A 119 25.78 25.19 27.69
C GLN A 119 24.66 24.27 27.21
N THR A 120 23.71 23.95 28.09
CA THR A 120 22.45 23.34 27.66
C THR A 120 21.32 24.37 27.69
N ALA A 121 20.31 24.12 26.86
CA ALA A 121 19.12 24.94 26.76
C ALA A 121 17.90 24.05 26.48
N THR A 122 16.71 24.55 26.82
CA THR A 122 15.45 23.84 26.54
C THR A 122 14.86 24.36 25.25
N VAL A 123 14.43 23.48 24.35
CA VAL A 123 13.73 23.86 23.12
C VAL A 123 12.35 24.42 23.46
N VAL A 124 11.99 25.55 22.86
CA VAL A 124 10.73 26.25 23.11
C VAL A 124 9.93 26.48 21.83
N GLY A 125 8.62 26.67 22.00
CA GLY A 125 7.74 27.06 20.91
C GLY A 125 6.47 27.74 21.42
N PRO A 126 5.75 28.43 20.53
CA PRO A 126 4.53 29.13 20.90
C PRO A 126 3.47 28.13 21.39
N LYS A 127 2.71 28.53 22.41
CA LYS A 127 1.62 27.72 22.96
C LYS A 127 0.66 27.29 21.84
N GLY A 128 0.26 26.02 21.84
CA GLY A 128 -0.72 25.48 20.91
C GLY A 128 -0.19 25.07 19.51
N LYS A 129 1.09 25.27 19.20
CA LYS A 129 1.70 24.78 17.92
C LYS A 129 2.13 23.30 17.94
N GLY A 130 1.84 22.55 19.01
CA GLY A 130 2.27 21.17 19.18
C GLY A 130 3.77 21.04 19.50
N SER A 131 4.34 19.84 19.33
CA SER A 131 5.70 19.51 19.77
C SER A 131 6.84 20.03 18.88
N LEU A 132 6.55 20.69 17.76
CA LEU A 132 7.54 21.03 16.73
C LEU A 132 7.49 22.52 16.38
N ASN A 133 8.56 23.27 16.70
CA ASN A 133 8.73 24.68 16.35
C ASN A 133 10.01 24.86 15.54
N VAL A 134 9.89 24.75 14.22
CA VAL A 134 11.02 24.73 13.28
C VAL A 134 10.75 25.67 12.12
N ASP A 135 11.75 26.44 11.69
CA ASP A 135 11.63 27.35 10.54
C ASP A 135 12.03 26.70 9.20
N ARG A 136 11.99 27.49 8.11
CA ARG A 136 12.33 27.01 6.75
C ARG A 136 13.76 26.48 6.57
N TYR A 137 14.66 26.73 7.53
CA TYR A 137 16.05 26.31 7.50
C TYR A 137 16.35 25.17 8.48
N GLY A 138 15.35 24.65 9.18
CA GLY A 138 15.55 23.65 10.22
C GLY A 138 16.05 24.23 11.55
N ARG A 139 15.95 25.55 11.75
CA ARG A 139 16.34 26.20 13.01
C ARG A 139 15.25 26.07 14.05
N ILE A 140 15.63 26.13 15.33
CA ILE A 140 14.70 26.10 16.46
C ILE A 140 14.95 27.28 17.40
N GLU A 141 13.97 27.58 18.25
CA GLU A 141 14.12 28.52 19.36
C GLU A 141 14.42 27.74 20.64
N VAL A 142 15.27 28.31 21.50
CA VAL A 142 15.63 27.74 22.79
C VAL A 142 15.45 28.78 23.90
N ARG A 143 15.36 28.29 25.13
CA ARG A 143 15.44 29.10 26.34
C ARG A 143 16.60 28.59 27.19
N PHE A 144 17.53 29.49 27.49
CA PHE A 144 18.64 29.19 28.37
C PHE A 144 18.19 29.19 29.83
N HIS A 145 18.83 28.37 30.66
CA HIS A 145 18.45 28.20 32.08
C HIS A 145 18.62 29.47 32.92
N TRP A 146 19.44 30.41 32.46
CA TRP A 146 19.67 31.70 33.10
C TRP A 146 18.72 32.80 32.64
N ASP A 147 17.83 32.55 31.67
CA ASP A 147 16.84 33.53 31.22
C ASP A 147 15.67 33.62 32.22
N ARG A 148 15.66 34.70 33.01
CA ARG A 148 14.66 34.97 34.05
C ARG A 148 13.33 35.48 33.48
N GLU A 149 13.35 36.10 32.31
CA GLU A 149 12.17 36.69 31.66
C GLU A 149 11.38 35.65 30.86
N GLN A 150 11.91 34.43 30.75
CA GLN A 150 11.32 33.31 30.00
C GLN A 150 11.00 33.64 28.54
N THR A 151 11.88 34.43 27.93
CA THR A 151 11.80 34.78 26.51
C THR A 151 12.35 33.66 25.64
N SER A 152 11.96 33.63 24.35
CA SER A 152 12.58 32.73 23.37
C SER A 152 13.85 33.35 22.79
N SER A 153 14.83 32.52 22.43
CA SER A 153 16.02 32.96 21.70
C SER A 153 15.68 33.40 20.28
N CYS A 154 16.69 33.90 19.56
CA CYS A 154 16.64 33.92 18.09
C CYS A 154 16.56 32.50 17.52
N TRP A 155 16.33 32.38 16.21
CA TRP A 155 16.39 31.10 15.51
C TRP A 155 17.81 30.54 15.46
N VAL A 156 18.05 29.43 16.16
CA VAL A 156 19.35 28.79 16.28
C VAL A 156 19.45 27.59 15.33
N ARG A 157 20.57 27.49 14.60
CA ARG A 157 20.84 26.34 13.72
C ARG A 157 21.09 25.08 14.53
N VAL A 158 20.63 23.95 14.00
CA VAL A 158 20.84 22.61 14.58
C VAL A 158 21.83 21.87 13.70
N ALA A 159 22.93 21.40 14.28
CA ALA A 159 23.89 20.53 13.61
C ALA A 159 23.24 19.18 13.29
N THR A 160 23.53 18.63 12.12
CA THR A 160 23.10 17.29 11.71
C THR A 160 24.32 16.46 11.33
N ASN A 161 24.23 15.14 11.43
CA ASN A 161 25.33 14.25 11.09
C ASN A 161 25.63 14.22 9.57
N TRP A 162 24.71 14.70 8.74
CA TRP A 162 24.87 14.80 7.28
C TRP A 162 23.96 15.89 6.73
N ALA A 163 24.53 16.86 6.02
CA ALA A 163 23.79 17.91 5.32
C ALA A 163 24.41 18.18 3.94
N GLY A 164 23.56 18.29 2.91
CA GLY A 164 23.90 18.63 1.53
C GLY A 164 22.77 19.39 0.84
N SER A 165 22.91 19.68 -0.46
CA SER A 165 21.89 20.40 -1.24
C SER A 165 20.64 19.54 -1.44
N ARG A 166 19.70 19.62 -0.48
CA ARG A 166 18.48 18.77 -0.39
C ARG A 166 18.78 17.27 -0.20
N SER A 167 19.88 16.96 0.48
CA SER A 167 20.26 15.60 0.88
C SER A 167 20.80 15.61 2.31
N GLY A 168 20.70 14.49 3.02
CA GLY A 168 21.24 14.33 4.38
C GLY A 168 20.25 13.78 5.40
N LEU A 169 20.61 13.89 6.67
CA LEU A 169 19.81 13.46 7.82
C LEU A 169 19.09 14.66 8.43
N THR A 170 17.77 14.55 8.62
CA THR A 170 16.97 15.58 9.29
C THR A 170 16.30 15.03 10.54
N THR A 171 16.68 15.55 11.71
CA THR A 171 16.05 15.29 12.99
C THR A 171 15.94 16.60 13.76
N HIS A 172 14.72 17.01 14.10
CA HIS A 172 14.50 18.25 14.84
C HIS A 172 14.23 17.95 16.31
N PRO A 173 15.01 18.55 17.24
CA PRO A 173 14.69 18.52 18.66
C PRO A 173 13.28 19.06 18.88
N ARG A 174 12.47 18.36 19.66
CA ARG A 174 11.09 18.77 19.95
C ARG A 174 11.08 19.79 21.06
N VAL A 175 10.01 20.59 21.14
CA VAL A 175 9.72 21.42 22.32
C VAL A 175 9.86 20.54 23.59
N ASP A 176 10.47 21.11 24.63
CA ASP A 176 10.85 20.45 25.90
C ASP A 176 12.07 19.51 25.83
N SER A 177 12.68 19.30 24.66
CA SER A 177 13.96 18.60 24.58
C SER A 177 15.11 19.46 25.11
N GLU A 178 16.10 18.82 25.72
CA GLU A 178 17.35 19.48 26.11
C GLU A 178 18.40 19.37 25.00
N VAL A 179 18.96 20.51 24.61
CA VAL A 179 19.96 20.62 23.55
C VAL A 179 21.26 21.22 24.09
N VAL A 180 22.38 20.85 23.48
CA VAL A 180 23.70 21.41 23.74
C VAL A 180 23.97 22.54 22.77
N VAL A 181 24.33 23.71 23.31
CA VAL A 181 24.61 24.94 22.56
C VAL A 181 26.11 25.25 22.65
N GLN A 182 26.72 25.49 21.49
CA GLN A 182 28.06 26.01 21.31
C GLN A 182 28.00 27.43 20.71
N TRP A 183 28.99 28.26 21.02
CA TRP A 183 29.10 29.63 20.53
C TRP A 183 30.20 29.71 19.47
N LEU A 184 29.85 30.07 18.22
CA LEU A 184 30.84 30.20 17.15
C LEU A 184 31.83 31.32 17.51
N ASP A 185 33.13 31.01 17.43
CA ASP A 185 34.23 31.89 17.85
C ASP A 185 34.17 32.35 19.33
N GLY A 186 33.34 31.69 20.14
CA GLY A 186 33.03 32.09 21.52
C GLY A 186 32.07 33.27 21.63
N ASN A 187 31.47 33.73 20.53
CA ASN A 187 30.59 34.89 20.52
C ASN A 187 29.17 34.52 21.02
N PRO A 188 28.68 35.10 22.12
CA PRO A 188 27.33 34.84 22.67
C PRO A 188 26.18 35.24 21.73
N ASP A 189 26.44 35.98 20.65
CA ASP A 189 25.42 36.29 19.65
C ASP A 189 25.27 35.21 18.58
N HIS A 190 26.21 34.25 18.49
CA HIS A 190 26.27 33.25 17.42
C HIS A 190 26.11 31.80 17.95
N PRO A 191 24.94 31.45 18.51
CA PRO A 191 24.68 30.09 18.98
C PRO A 191 24.57 29.09 17.83
N LEU A 192 25.03 27.87 18.08
CA LEU A 192 24.85 26.68 17.27
C LEU A 192 24.49 25.51 18.18
N ILE A 193 23.39 24.84 17.90
CA ILE A 193 23.03 23.60 18.60
C ILE A 193 23.83 22.45 18.00
N THR A 194 24.53 21.70 18.84
CA THR A 194 25.45 20.64 18.40
C THR A 194 25.01 19.22 18.77
N ALA A 195 24.17 19.07 19.81
CA ALA A 195 23.69 17.77 20.25
C ALA A 195 22.36 17.87 21.03
N CYS A 196 21.76 16.72 21.32
CA CYS A 196 20.65 16.55 22.27
C CYS A 196 21.08 15.61 23.38
N VAL A 197 20.55 15.79 24.58
CA VAL A 197 20.85 14.93 25.73
C VAL A 197 19.57 14.43 26.39
N HIS A 198 19.61 13.21 26.91
CA HIS A 198 18.54 12.65 27.74
C HIS A 198 18.68 13.14 29.19
N ASN A 199 17.55 13.29 29.86
CA ASN A 199 17.45 13.67 31.27
C ASN A 199 16.20 13.05 31.90
N GLU A 200 15.91 13.33 33.16
CA GLU A 200 14.75 12.75 33.88
C GLU A 200 13.41 13.05 33.18
N ALA A 201 13.26 14.22 32.57
CA ALA A 201 12.06 14.58 31.82
C ALA A 201 12.03 13.94 30.41
N ASN A 202 13.20 13.67 29.84
CA ASN A 202 13.39 13.15 28.48
C ASN A 202 14.24 11.87 28.51
N MET A 203 13.66 10.80 29.06
CA MET A 203 14.33 9.49 29.19
C MET A 203 14.75 8.89 27.84
N PRO A 204 15.76 8.00 27.82
CA PRO A 204 16.14 7.24 26.62
C PRO A 204 14.98 6.45 26.00
N PRO A 205 15.07 6.04 24.72
CA PRO A 205 13.97 5.39 24.01
C PRO A 205 13.44 4.08 24.59
N TRP A 206 14.30 3.36 25.34
CA TRP A 206 14.01 2.10 26.01
C TRP A 206 14.42 2.14 27.49
N ASP A 207 13.78 1.30 28.28
CA ASP A 207 13.97 1.22 29.74
C ASP A 207 15.38 0.69 30.07
N LEU A 208 16.25 1.60 30.50
CA LEU A 208 17.60 1.30 30.95
C LEU A 208 17.64 1.12 32.48
N PRO A 209 18.53 0.23 33.00
CA PRO A 209 19.56 -0.53 32.28
C PRO A 209 19.10 -1.87 31.67
N GLN A 210 17.82 -2.25 31.80
CA GLN A 210 17.31 -3.57 31.43
C GLN A 210 17.43 -3.83 29.92
N GLN A 211 17.18 -2.81 29.09
CA GLN A 211 17.17 -2.90 27.63
C GLN A 211 18.49 -2.44 26.99
N ARG A 212 19.60 -2.54 27.71
CA ARG A 212 20.94 -2.08 27.26
C ARG A 212 21.48 -2.73 25.99
N ALA A 213 20.90 -3.85 25.56
CA ALA A 213 21.27 -4.52 24.31
C ALA A 213 20.56 -3.93 23.08
N LEU A 214 19.57 -3.05 23.27
CA LEU A 214 18.84 -2.40 22.19
C LEU A 214 19.55 -1.13 21.74
N THR A 215 19.78 -1.03 20.43
CA THR A 215 20.30 0.18 19.77
C THR A 215 19.40 0.52 18.60
N GLY A 216 19.14 1.81 18.36
CA GLY A 216 18.43 2.20 17.15
C GLY A 216 17.73 3.55 17.22
N LEU A 217 16.77 3.73 16.32
CA LEU A 217 15.98 4.94 16.17
C LEU A 217 14.55 4.64 16.60
N ARG A 218 14.01 5.43 17.52
CA ARG A 218 12.59 5.41 17.86
C ARG A 218 12.02 6.81 17.73
N SER A 219 11.13 6.97 16.78
CA SER A 219 10.39 8.21 16.54
C SER A 219 9.11 8.24 17.39
N ARG A 220 8.35 9.33 17.23
CA ARG A 220 7.05 9.47 17.85
C ARG A 220 6.08 10.12 16.88
N GLU A 221 4.83 9.68 16.90
CA GLU A 221 3.76 10.38 16.21
C GLU A 221 3.67 11.85 16.67
N LEU A 222 3.37 12.75 15.74
CA LEU A 222 3.10 14.15 16.05
C LEU A 222 1.62 14.26 16.39
N THR A 223 1.31 14.81 17.56
CA THR A 223 -0.07 15.11 17.94
C THR A 223 -0.20 16.59 18.31
N PRO A 224 -1.35 17.23 18.08
CA PRO A 224 -1.54 18.65 18.37
C PRO A 224 -1.25 19.03 19.84
N GLU A 225 -1.54 18.11 20.77
CA GLU A 225 -1.37 18.31 22.22
C GLU A 225 -0.24 17.49 22.85
N GLY A 226 0.33 16.52 22.12
CA GLY A 226 1.43 15.69 22.62
C GLY A 226 2.75 16.37 22.34
N GLY A 227 3.32 16.98 23.38
CA GLY A 227 4.73 17.38 23.45
C GLY A 227 5.69 16.19 23.33
N ASN A 228 6.91 16.29 23.88
CA ASN A 228 7.89 15.21 23.89
C ASN A 228 7.55 14.04 24.87
N ARG A 229 6.25 13.74 25.05
CA ARG A 229 5.76 12.80 26.07
C ARG A 229 6.02 11.34 25.69
N ALA A 230 6.20 10.50 26.72
CA ALA A 230 6.53 9.08 26.57
C ALA A 230 5.38 8.18 26.08
N LEU A 231 4.13 8.67 25.99
CA LEU A 231 2.96 7.93 25.46
C LEU A 231 2.67 8.22 23.98
N GLY A 232 2.08 7.27 23.26
CA GLY A 232 1.68 7.41 21.85
C GLY A 232 2.36 6.44 20.88
N ARG A 233 1.92 6.46 19.61
CA ARG A 233 2.44 5.60 18.54
C ARG A 233 3.82 6.05 18.08
N SER A 234 4.60 5.11 17.59
CA SER A 234 5.98 5.29 17.15
C SER A 234 6.28 4.51 15.88
N ASN A 235 7.34 4.93 15.19
CA ASN A 235 8.08 4.07 14.27
C ASN A 235 9.45 3.81 14.87
N HIS A 236 9.97 2.61 14.72
CA HIS A 236 11.34 2.30 15.13
C HIS A 236 12.08 1.37 14.20
N LEU A 237 13.40 1.60 14.15
CA LEU A 237 14.41 0.69 13.63
C LEU A 237 15.28 0.28 14.81
N VAL A 238 15.28 -1.01 15.15
CA VAL A 238 15.97 -1.56 16.33
C VAL A 238 16.91 -2.68 15.91
N LEU A 239 18.12 -2.60 16.43
CA LEU A 239 19.12 -3.65 16.46
C LEU A 239 19.18 -4.17 17.90
N ASP A 240 18.96 -5.45 18.08
CA ASP A 240 19.02 -6.12 19.37
C ASP A 240 20.21 -7.07 19.38
N ASP A 241 21.25 -6.70 20.12
CA ASP A 241 22.52 -7.44 20.20
C ASP A 241 22.54 -8.43 21.37
N THR A 242 21.36 -8.85 21.85
CA THR A 242 21.28 -9.87 22.89
C THR A 242 21.99 -11.15 22.42
N TRP A 243 22.90 -11.65 23.25
CA TRP A 243 23.76 -12.79 22.94
C TRP A 243 22.97 -14.00 22.44
N LYS A 244 23.35 -14.54 21.27
CA LYS A 244 22.69 -15.67 20.56
C LYS A 244 21.22 -15.41 20.16
N GLN A 245 20.75 -14.19 20.27
CA GLN A 245 19.37 -13.79 19.98
C GLN A 245 19.33 -12.48 19.19
N ILE A 246 20.25 -12.33 18.24
CA ILE A 246 20.34 -11.14 17.41
C ILE A 246 19.05 -10.93 16.62
N GLN A 247 18.56 -9.70 16.61
CA GLN A 247 17.34 -9.34 15.92
C GLN A 247 17.48 -7.95 15.28
N VAL A 248 16.89 -7.80 14.10
CA VAL A 248 16.61 -6.49 13.49
C VAL A 248 15.11 -6.33 13.35
N GLN A 249 14.58 -5.17 13.74
CA GLN A 249 13.16 -4.85 13.59
C GLN A 249 12.97 -3.46 13.00
N LEU A 250 12.28 -3.38 11.87
CA LEU A 250 11.71 -2.17 11.31
C LEU A 250 10.20 -2.21 11.51
N LYS A 251 9.65 -1.30 12.32
CA LYS A 251 8.24 -1.33 12.73
C LYS A 251 7.60 0.05 12.68
N SER A 252 6.33 0.06 12.30
CA SER A 252 5.38 1.13 12.56
C SER A 252 4.28 0.61 13.47
N ASP A 253 3.92 1.37 14.50
CA ASP A 253 2.74 1.07 15.32
C ASP A 253 1.44 1.19 14.52
N HIS A 254 1.45 1.89 13.37
CA HIS A 254 0.30 1.96 12.49
C HIS A 254 0.02 0.59 11.86
N GLN A 255 -1.15 0.03 12.19
CA GLN A 255 -1.55 -1.32 11.80
C GLN A 255 -0.48 -2.36 12.15
N SER A 256 0.37 -2.06 13.14
CA SER A 256 1.31 -3.04 13.65
C SER A 256 2.24 -3.59 12.55
N SER A 257 2.55 -2.74 11.55
CA SER A 257 3.25 -3.12 10.31
C SER A 257 4.75 -3.24 10.55
N GLN A 258 5.34 -4.39 10.24
CA GLN A 258 6.76 -4.63 10.55
C GLN A 258 7.45 -5.64 9.62
N LEU A 259 8.76 -5.45 9.51
CA LEU A 259 9.74 -6.46 9.07
C LEU A 259 10.64 -6.80 10.26
N SER A 260 10.65 -8.07 10.67
CA SER A 260 11.54 -8.57 11.73
C SER A 260 12.43 -9.69 11.20
N LEU A 261 13.72 -9.67 11.54
CA LEU A 261 14.74 -10.62 11.10
C LEU A 261 15.49 -11.20 12.30
N GLY A 262 15.89 -12.46 12.25
CA GLY A 262 16.70 -13.12 13.27
C GLY A 262 15.87 -13.81 14.35
N HIS A 263 16.22 -13.63 15.62
CA HIS A 263 15.54 -14.22 16.77
C HIS A 263 14.39 -13.31 17.25
N ILE A 264 13.25 -13.40 16.58
CA ILE A 264 12.15 -12.45 16.67
C ILE A 264 11.48 -12.48 18.05
N THR A 265 11.58 -11.36 18.76
CA THR A 265 10.86 -11.01 19.98
C THR A 265 10.00 -9.76 19.74
N ARG A 266 8.97 -9.57 20.58
CA ARG A 266 8.18 -8.34 20.57
C ARG A 266 8.96 -7.20 21.21
N ILE A 267 9.08 -6.09 20.48
CA ILE A 267 9.64 -4.81 20.94
C ILE A 267 8.63 -3.73 20.55
N ASP A 268 7.50 -3.69 21.26
CA ASP A 268 6.35 -2.85 20.87
C ASP A 268 6.43 -1.42 21.42
N ASP A 269 7.19 -1.19 22.48
CA ASP A 269 7.25 0.09 23.19
C ASP A 269 8.59 0.27 23.92
N HIS A 270 8.69 1.33 24.74
CA HIS A 270 9.86 1.62 25.57
C HIS A 270 10.25 0.50 26.55
N ALA A 271 9.34 -0.39 26.94
CA ALA A 271 9.68 -1.50 27.84
C ALA A 271 10.69 -2.47 27.20
N GLY A 272 10.85 -2.41 25.87
CA GLY A 272 11.83 -3.18 25.10
C GLY A 272 11.38 -4.62 24.85
N ARG A 273 12.30 -5.57 25.00
CA ARG A 273 12.06 -7.00 24.73
C ARG A 273 10.92 -7.57 25.58
N LYS A 274 9.97 -8.25 24.94
CA LYS A 274 8.85 -8.99 25.55
C LYS A 274 8.93 -10.48 25.17
N ASP A 275 7.79 -11.10 24.84
CA ASP A 275 7.69 -12.50 24.45
C ASP A 275 8.33 -12.80 23.08
N GLY A 276 8.81 -14.04 22.91
CA GLY A 276 9.36 -14.55 21.66
C GLY A 276 8.26 -14.90 20.65
N ARG A 277 8.49 -14.62 19.36
CA ARG A 277 7.56 -14.87 18.24
C ARG A 277 8.07 -15.89 17.23
N GLY A 278 9.36 -16.18 17.19
CA GLY A 278 9.93 -17.16 16.26
C GLY A 278 11.36 -16.85 15.84
N GLN A 279 11.85 -17.57 14.84
CA GLN A 279 13.18 -17.37 14.25
C GLN A 279 13.07 -17.38 12.73
N GLY A 280 13.83 -16.50 12.05
CA GLY A 280 13.80 -16.35 10.60
C GLY A 280 13.48 -14.92 10.18
N PHE A 281 12.47 -14.75 9.32
CA PHE A 281 11.93 -13.44 8.96
C PHE A 281 10.40 -13.41 9.13
N GLU A 282 9.86 -12.27 9.54
CA GLU A 282 8.42 -12.01 9.59
C GLU A 282 8.14 -10.68 8.89
N LEU A 283 7.35 -10.72 7.82
CA LEU A 283 6.70 -9.55 7.24
C LEU A 283 5.22 -9.61 7.61
N ARG A 284 4.73 -8.64 8.37
CA ARG A 284 3.32 -8.61 8.79
C ARG A 284 2.73 -7.21 8.83
N THR A 285 1.41 -7.15 8.76
CA THR A 285 0.60 -5.94 8.98
C THR A 285 -0.83 -6.36 9.29
N ASP A 286 -1.55 -5.53 10.05
CA ASP A 286 -3.01 -5.63 10.23
C ASP A 286 -3.74 -4.93 9.05
N GLY A 287 -3.01 -4.27 8.15
CA GLY A 287 -3.50 -3.61 6.95
C GLY A 287 -3.35 -4.45 5.67
N HIS A 288 -3.21 -3.77 4.54
CA HIS A 288 -3.00 -4.43 3.24
C HIS A 288 -1.53 -4.84 3.06
N GLY A 289 -1.31 -6.11 2.66
CA GLY A 289 -0.01 -6.59 2.21
C GLY A 289 0.03 -6.74 0.69
N ALA A 290 1.11 -6.28 0.06
CA ALA A 290 1.34 -6.49 -1.38
C ALA A 290 2.82 -6.82 -1.61
N VAL A 291 3.09 -7.95 -2.25
CA VAL A 291 4.42 -8.34 -2.76
C VAL A 291 4.35 -8.27 -4.29
N ARG A 292 5.14 -7.38 -4.89
CA ARG A 292 5.15 -7.15 -6.34
C ARG A 292 6.57 -7.22 -6.87
N ALA A 293 6.79 -8.04 -7.89
CA ALA A 293 8.06 -8.17 -8.58
C ALA A 293 7.84 -8.20 -10.09
N GLN A 294 8.21 -7.11 -10.78
CA GLN A 294 7.96 -6.93 -12.22
C GLN A 294 8.75 -7.90 -13.11
N ARG A 295 9.83 -8.48 -12.58
CA ARG A 295 10.70 -9.42 -13.30
C ARG A 295 10.50 -10.88 -12.86
N GLY A 296 9.40 -11.20 -12.18
CA GLY A 296 9.12 -12.54 -11.64
C GLY A 296 9.28 -12.63 -10.13
N LEU A 297 8.60 -13.59 -9.51
CA LEU A 297 8.57 -13.82 -8.07
C LEU A 297 8.76 -15.32 -7.78
N LEU A 298 9.86 -15.66 -7.10
CA LEU A 298 10.12 -16.99 -6.57
C LEU A 298 9.71 -17.03 -5.09
N LEU A 299 8.78 -17.91 -4.73
CA LEU A 299 8.47 -18.25 -3.33
C LEU A 299 8.84 -19.71 -3.12
N THR A 300 9.91 -19.95 -2.36
CA THR A 300 10.52 -21.28 -2.25
C THR A 300 10.91 -21.64 -0.84
N THR A 301 10.84 -22.93 -0.51
CA THR A 301 11.47 -23.52 0.68
C THR A 301 12.69 -24.37 0.33
N GLU A 302 13.21 -24.23 -0.89
CA GLU A 302 14.50 -24.82 -1.28
C GLU A 302 15.65 -24.11 -0.52
N ALA A 303 16.60 -24.89 -0.03
CA ALA A 303 17.65 -24.37 0.81
C ALA A 303 18.76 -23.69 0.00
N ARG A 304 19.20 -22.53 0.48
CA ARG A 304 20.46 -21.86 0.11
C ARG A 304 21.22 -21.48 1.40
N PRO A 305 21.88 -22.44 2.08
CA PRO A 305 22.58 -22.18 3.33
C PRO A 305 23.58 -21.03 3.18
N GLY A 306 23.63 -20.13 4.15
CA GLY A 306 24.51 -18.96 4.09
C GLY A 306 24.20 -17.97 2.95
N ALA A 307 23.03 -18.09 2.30
CA ALA A 307 22.71 -17.39 1.06
C ALA A 307 23.75 -17.66 -0.06
N GLU A 308 24.34 -18.86 -0.09
CA GLU A 308 25.17 -19.32 -1.20
C GLU A 308 24.31 -19.56 -2.45
N GLY A 309 24.68 -18.93 -3.56
CA GLY A 309 23.86 -18.87 -4.78
C GLY A 309 23.21 -17.49 -4.98
N HIS A 310 22.63 -17.25 -6.15
CA HIS A 310 21.92 -16.00 -6.42
C HIS A 310 20.44 -16.11 -6.03
N ILE A 311 19.78 -14.95 -5.83
CA ILE A 311 18.41 -14.85 -5.30
C ILE A 311 17.34 -15.58 -6.14
N THR A 312 17.63 -15.85 -7.41
CA THR A 312 16.76 -16.56 -8.36
C THR A 312 17.20 -17.98 -8.67
N ASP A 313 18.24 -18.51 -8.02
CA ASP A 313 18.70 -19.87 -8.26
C ASP A 313 17.58 -20.87 -7.88
N MET A 314 17.16 -21.64 -8.88
CA MET A 314 16.03 -22.56 -8.77
C MET A 314 16.24 -23.84 -9.59
N THR A 315 17.49 -24.28 -9.71
CA THR A 315 17.89 -25.46 -10.52
C THR A 315 16.99 -26.68 -10.28
N GLU A 316 16.70 -26.99 -9.02
CA GLU A 316 15.85 -28.13 -8.61
C GLU A 316 14.38 -27.93 -9.03
N THR A 317 13.92 -26.68 -9.01
CA THR A 317 12.55 -26.31 -9.42
C THR A 317 12.37 -26.47 -10.91
N VAL A 318 13.31 -25.95 -11.71
CA VAL A 318 13.31 -26.09 -13.18
C VAL A 318 13.34 -27.56 -13.58
N ALA A 319 14.20 -28.36 -12.95
CA ALA A 319 14.27 -29.81 -13.23
C ALA A 319 12.93 -30.52 -12.95
N ARG A 320 12.23 -30.18 -11.85
CA ARG A 320 10.89 -30.74 -11.56
C ARG A 320 9.84 -30.27 -12.56
N MET A 321 9.89 -29.01 -13.01
CA MET A 321 8.98 -28.48 -14.02
C MET A 321 9.18 -29.16 -15.39
N GLU A 322 10.44 -29.39 -15.79
CA GLU A 322 10.79 -30.13 -17.02
C GLU A 322 10.26 -31.58 -16.96
N GLN A 323 10.54 -32.31 -15.88
CA GLN A 323 10.00 -33.67 -15.67
C GLN A 323 8.46 -33.72 -15.70
N GLY A 324 7.80 -32.71 -15.14
CA GLY A 324 6.34 -32.59 -15.18
C GLY A 324 5.80 -32.35 -16.58
N ALA A 325 6.47 -31.52 -17.38
CA ALA A 325 6.10 -31.28 -18.78
C ALA A 325 6.28 -32.55 -19.63
N ASP A 326 7.40 -33.27 -19.46
CA ASP A 326 7.69 -34.51 -20.18
C ASP A 326 6.68 -35.62 -19.87
N LEU A 327 6.27 -35.76 -18.59
CA LEU A 327 5.24 -36.71 -18.20
C LEU A 327 3.88 -36.37 -18.85
N HIS A 328 3.54 -35.09 -18.89
CA HIS A 328 2.29 -34.62 -19.51
C HIS A 328 2.29 -34.92 -21.02
N ASP A 329 3.41 -34.66 -21.71
CA ASP A 329 3.58 -34.96 -23.12
C ASP A 329 3.48 -36.47 -23.41
N SER A 330 4.16 -37.31 -22.65
CA SER A 330 4.11 -38.77 -22.83
C SER A 330 2.69 -39.34 -22.73
N LEU A 331 1.90 -38.87 -21.76
CA LEU A 331 0.50 -39.28 -21.58
C LEU A 331 -0.41 -38.75 -22.70
N SER A 332 -0.17 -37.51 -23.15
CA SER A 332 -0.84 -36.89 -24.30
C SER A 332 -0.61 -37.69 -25.58
N GLN A 333 0.64 -38.05 -25.89
CA GLN A 333 0.99 -38.85 -27.07
C GLN A 333 0.32 -40.22 -27.04
N THR A 334 0.28 -40.87 -25.87
CA THR A 334 -0.38 -42.17 -25.72
C THR A 334 -1.90 -42.08 -25.95
N ALA A 335 -2.53 -41.00 -25.46
CA ALA A 335 -3.96 -40.75 -25.67
C ALA A 335 -4.29 -40.49 -27.15
N LEU A 336 -3.44 -39.73 -27.85
CA LEU A 336 -3.55 -39.46 -29.27
C LEU A 336 -3.40 -40.75 -30.11
N GLN A 337 -2.37 -41.56 -29.84
CA GLN A 337 -2.16 -42.84 -30.52
C GLN A 337 -3.31 -43.83 -30.31
N SER A 338 -4.01 -43.73 -29.17
CA SER A 338 -5.18 -44.54 -28.85
C SER A 338 -6.49 -44.01 -29.46
N GLY A 339 -6.45 -42.89 -30.19
CA GLY A 339 -7.63 -42.23 -30.75
C GLY A 339 -8.56 -41.60 -29.70
N ALA A 340 -8.13 -41.53 -28.44
CA ALA A 340 -8.92 -40.95 -27.34
C ALA A 340 -8.90 -39.42 -27.35
N GLN A 341 -7.92 -38.84 -28.03
CA GLN A 341 -7.75 -37.40 -28.24
C GLN A 341 -7.40 -37.12 -29.70
N GLN A 342 -7.67 -35.90 -30.14
CA GLN A 342 -7.38 -35.42 -31.50
C GLN A 342 -6.11 -34.57 -31.50
N ASP A 343 -5.56 -34.40 -32.70
CA ASP A 343 -4.44 -33.49 -32.89
C ASP A 343 -4.89 -32.04 -32.56
N GLY A 344 -4.23 -31.42 -31.59
CA GLY A 344 -4.55 -30.08 -31.09
C GLY A 344 -5.06 -30.03 -29.65
N ASP A 345 -5.63 -31.11 -29.12
CA ASP A 345 -6.23 -31.13 -27.77
C ASP A 345 -5.21 -30.83 -26.67
N GLN A 346 -4.15 -31.63 -26.62
CA GLN A 346 -3.09 -31.53 -25.60
C GLN A 346 -1.78 -30.97 -26.17
N ARG A 347 -1.59 -30.99 -27.50
CA ARG A 347 -0.33 -30.50 -28.12
C ARG A 347 -0.07 -29.03 -27.80
N GLN A 348 -1.13 -28.19 -27.81
CA GLN A 348 -1.02 -26.77 -27.47
C GLN A 348 -0.70 -26.56 -25.98
N VAL A 349 -1.27 -27.39 -25.10
CA VAL A 349 -1.01 -27.37 -23.66
C VAL A 349 0.45 -27.72 -23.38
N VAL A 350 0.95 -28.82 -23.96
CA VAL A 350 2.34 -29.27 -23.82
C VAL A 350 3.32 -28.19 -24.30
N ALA A 351 3.07 -27.61 -25.48
CA ALA A 351 3.92 -26.53 -26.01
C ALA A 351 3.95 -25.31 -25.08
N ALA A 352 2.81 -24.92 -24.52
CA ALA A 352 2.73 -23.82 -23.56
C ALA A 352 3.49 -24.13 -22.26
N LEU A 353 3.44 -25.36 -21.75
CA LEU A 353 4.20 -25.78 -20.57
C LEU A 353 5.71 -25.71 -20.79
N HIS A 354 6.21 -26.24 -21.91
CA HIS A 354 7.64 -26.13 -22.24
C HIS A 354 8.09 -24.67 -22.42
N GLN A 355 7.27 -23.83 -23.08
CA GLN A 355 7.57 -22.41 -23.23
C GLN A 355 7.64 -21.69 -21.88
N GLN A 356 6.72 -21.99 -20.95
CA GLN A 356 6.74 -21.44 -19.60
C GLN A 356 7.99 -21.88 -18.82
N ASN A 357 8.34 -23.17 -18.91
CA ASN A 357 9.55 -23.69 -18.27
C ASN A 357 10.81 -23.01 -18.81
N ASP A 358 10.92 -22.84 -20.13
CA ASP A 358 12.00 -22.13 -20.80
C ASP A 358 12.09 -20.67 -20.35
N ALA A 359 10.95 -19.98 -20.18
CA ALA A 359 10.91 -18.59 -19.73
C ALA A 359 11.26 -18.45 -18.23
N VAL A 360 10.91 -19.43 -17.40
CA VAL A 360 11.30 -19.48 -15.98
C VAL A 360 12.79 -19.77 -15.83
N LYS A 361 13.31 -20.81 -16.51
CA LYS A 361 14.74 -21.15 -16.56
C LYS A 361 15.57 -20.01 -17.14
N GLY A 362 15.02 -19.39 -18.18
CA GLY A 362 15.64 -18.38 -18.99
C GLY A 362 16.99 -18.81 -19.57
N ARG A 363 17.74 -17.83 -20.07
CA ARG A 363 18.98 -18.02 -20.84
C ARG A 363 19.90 -16.85 -20.57
N VAL A 364 21.18 -17.12 -20.42
CA VAL A 364 22.21 -16.07 -20.35
C VAL A 364 22.35 -15.48 -21.76
N ILE A 365 22.16 -14.17 -21.91
CA ILE A 365 22.34 -13.46 -23.18
C ILE A 365 23.62 -12.62 -23.06
N GLY A 366 24.70 -13.05 -23.73
CA GLY A 366 26.00 -12.35 -23.76
C GLY A 366 26.96 -12.72 -22.61
N ASP A 367 28.09 -12.02 -22.54
CA ASP A 367 29.16 -12.20 -21.53
C ASP A 367 28.91 -11.43 -20.20
N GLU A 368 27.69 -10.94 -19.98
CA GLU A 368 27.37 -10.22 -18.74
C GLU A 368 27.06 -11.19 -17.61
N ASN A 369 27.46 -10.82 -16.39
CA ASN A 369 27.16 -11.48 -15.10
C ASN A 369 25.64 -11.48 -14.78
N GLY A 370 24.82 -11.98 -15.70
CA GLY A 370 23.38 -12.03 -15.60
C GLY A 370 22.90 -13.31 -14.93
N PHE A 371 21.83 -13.19 -14.15
CA PHE A 371 21.08 -14.33 -13.63
C PHE A 371 20.03 -14.73 -14.69
N PRO A 372 20.04 -15.97 -15.18
CA PRO A 372 19.29 -16.34 -16.38
C PRO A 372 17.77 -16.39 -16.17
N GLU A 373 17.30 -16.62 -14.94
CA GLU A 373 15.90 -16.93 -14.66
C GLU A 373 14.94 -15.76 -14.89
N PHE A 374 13.67 -16.11 -15.10
CA PHE A 374 12.54 -15.19 -15.31
C PHE A 374 12.73 -14.23 -16.49
N GLN A 375 12.75 -14.75 -17.72
CA GLN A 375 12.62 -13.94 -18.94
C GLN A 375 11.23 -13.28 -19.06
N GLN A 376 10.23 -13.83 -18.36
CA GLN A 376 8.89 -13.29 -18.22
C GLN A 376 8.49 -13.26 -16.73
N PRO A 377 7.52 -12.40 -16.33
CA PRO A 377 7.14 -12.22 -14.92
C PRO A 377 6.28 -13.38 -14.38
N HIS A 378 6.91 -14.54 -14.18
CA HIS A 378 6.25 -15.70 -13.57
C HIS A 378 6.19 -15.59 -12.05
N LEU A 379 5.12 -16.12 -11.45
CA LEU A 379 5.08 -16.48 -10.04
C LEU A 379 5.38 -17.98 -9.93
N THR A 380 6.50 -18.32 -9.33
CA THR A 380 6.93 -19.72 -9.14
C THR A 380 6.84 -20.08 -7.66
N LEU A 381 5.99 -21.05 -7.34
CA LEU A 381 5.88 -21.64 -6.00
C LEU A 381 6.61 -22.98 -5.99
N SER A 382 7.57 -23.18 -5.08
CA SER A 382 8.38 -24.39 -5.06
C SER A 382 8.67 -24.88 -3.65
N SER A 383 8.63 -26.20 -3.46
CA SER A 383 9.01 -26.84 -2.21
C SER A 383 9.49 -28.25 -2.48
N PRO A 384 10.55 -28.73 -1.81
CA PRO A 384 10.97 -30.12 -1.89
C PRO A 384 10.04 -31.07 -1.14
N ALA A 385 9.18 -30.56 -0.24
CA ALA A 385 8.32 -31.38 0.62
C ALA A 385 6.85 -31.36 0.19
N GLY A 386 6.32 -30.21 -0.22
CA GLY A 386 4.94 -30.08 -0.66
C GLY A 386 4.43 -28.64 -0.64
N ILE A 387 3.31 -28.41 -1.32
CA ILE A 387 2.64 -27.11 -1.40
C ILE A 387 1.17 -27.33 -1.03
N GLN A 388 0.66 -26.53 -0.09
CA GLN A 388 -0.73 -26.61 0.37
C GLN A 388 -1.44 -25.27 0.12
N SER A 389 -2.69 -25.36 -0.31
CA SER A 389 -3.61 -24.22 -0.40
C SER A 389 -4.87 -24.58 0.36
N SER A 390 -5.31 -23.68 1.26
CA SER A 390 -6.47 -23.90 2.12
C SER A 390 -7.24 -22.61 2.30
N SER A 391 -8.57 -22.71 2.34
CA SER A 391 -9.49 -21.60 2.56
C SER A 391 -10.70 -22.12 3.33
N ALA A 392 -11.25 -21.30 4.24
CA ALA A 392 -12.55 -21.57 4.84
C ALA A 392 -13.70 -21.30 3.86
N GLY A 393 -13.47 -20.45 2.86
CA GLY A 393 -14.41 -20.19 1.76
C GLY A 393 -14.00 -20.93 0.49
N SER A 394 -14.34 -20.35 -0.67
CA SER A 394 -14.01 -20.92 -1.97
C SER A 394 -12.53 -20.72 -2.33
N THR A 395 -11.97 -21.67 -3.09
CA THR A 395 -10.70 -21.52 -3.82
C THR A 395 -11.01 -21.47 -5.31
N HIS A 396 -10.47 -20.47 -6.02
CA HIS A 396 -10.68 -20.29 -7.46
C HIS A 396 -9.34 -20.31 -8.20
N LEU A 397 -9.19 -21.23 -9.17
CA LEU A 397 -8.04 -21.32 -10.07
C LEU A 397 -8.54 -21.03 -11.48
N LEU A 398 -8.07 -19.92 -12.07
CA LEU A 398 -8.49 -19.47 -13.39
C LEU A 398 -7.27 -19.20 -14.26
N SER A 399 -7.26 -19.79 -15.45
CA SER A 399 -6.34 -19.45 -16.53
C SER A 399 -7.15 -18.93 -17.72
N HIS A 400 -6.65 -17.91 -18.41
CA HIS A 400 -7.27 -17.45 -19.66
C HIS A 400 -6.94 -18.36 -20.86
N GLN A 401 -5.84 -19.11 -20.75
CA GLN A 401 -5.41 -20.11 -21.72
C GLN A 401 -5.65 -21.52 -21.14
N HIS A 402 -4.59 -22.21 -20.72
CA HIS A 402 -4.65 -23.58 -20.26
C HIS A 402 -4.50 -23.69 -18.74
N THR A 403 -5.21 -24.64 -18.13
CA THR A 403 -4.97 -25.10 -16.76
C THR A 403 -4.55 -26.57 -16.85
N ALA A 404 -3.26 -26.83 -16.62
CA ALA A 404 -2.70 -28.19 -16.61
C ALA A 404 -2.48 -28.66 -15.17
N LEU A 405 -2.93 -29.88 -14.87
CA LEU A 405 -2.68 -30.56 -13.60
C LEU A 405 -1.93 -31.85 -13.89
N THR A 406 -0.66 -31.92 -13.52
CA THR A 406 0.19 -33.10 -13.72
C THR A 406 0.56 -33.70 -12.38
N SER A 407 0.41 -35.03 -12.24
CA SER A 407 0.85 -35.78 -11.07
C SER A 407 1.71 -36.97 -11.52
N GLY A 408 2.88 -37.14 -10.91
CA GLY A 408 3.74 -38.31 -11.12
C GLY A 408 3.16 -39.61 -10.53
N ALA A 409 2.15 -39.51 -9.67
CA ALA A 409 1.47 -40.64 -9.04
C ALA A 409 -0.05 -40.54 -9.30
N HIS A 410 -0.88 -40.50 -8.26
CA HIS A 410 -2.32 -40.33 -8.41
C HIS A 410 -2.71 -38.85 -8.49
N ALA A 411 -3.67 -38.52 -9.36
CA ALA A 411 -4.45 -37.30 -9.26
C ALA A 411 -5.79 -37.66 -8.58
N SER A 412 -6.00 -37.20 -7.35
CA SER A 412 -7.21 -37.48 -6.58
C SER A 412 -8.11 -36.24 -6.53
N ILE A 413 -9.37 -36.38 -6.93
CA ILE A 413 -10.38 -35.33 -6.88
C ILE A 413 -11.52 -35.85 -6.01
N SER A 414 -11.84 -35.12 -4.93
CA SER A 414 -12.90 -35.47 -3.99
C SER A 414 -13.76 -34.24 -3.72
N ALA A 415 -15.08 -34.40 -3.79
CA ALA A 415 -16.03 -33.32 -3.54
C ALA A 415 -17.03 -33.75 -2.46
N GLY A 416 -17.26 -32.90 -1.45
CA GLY A 416 -18.24 -33.19 -0.39
C GLY A 416 -19.70 -33.13 -0.84
N LYS A 417 -19.95 -32.63 -2.05
CA LYS A 417 -21.26 -32.60 -2.70
C LYS A 417 -21.16 -33.22 -4.10
N SER A 418 -21.00 -32.40 -5.13
CA SER A 418 -20.96 -32.84 -6.52
C SER A 418 -19.62 -32.52 -7.17
N LEU A 419 -19.13 -33.43 -8.01
CA LEU A 419 -18.09 -33.12 -9.00
C LEU A 419 -18.80 -32.66 -10.28
N LEU A 420 -18.69 -31.37 -10.60
CA LEU A 420 -19.31 -30.78 -11.78
C LEU A 420 -18.23 -30.44 -12.80
N ALA A 421 -18.40 -30.92 -14.03
CA ALA A 421 -17.53 -30.61 -15.16
C ALA A 421 -18.37 -30.15 -16.34
N SER A 422 -17.98 -29.04 -16.96
CA SER A 422 -18.64 -28.50 -18.14
C SER A 422 -17.58 -27.99 -19.11
N ALA A 423 -17.67 -28.43 -20.37
CA ALA A 423 -16.75 -28.05 -21.44
C ALA A 423 -17.56 -27.57 -22.64
N ARG A 424 -17.05 -26.54 -23.32
CA ARG A 424 -17.71 -25.98 -24.52
C ARG A 424 -17.57 -26.88 -25.74
N GLU A 425 -16.43 -27.55 -25.87
CA GLU A 425 -16.11 -28.36 -27.04
C GLU A 425 -16.23 -29.85 -26.74
N ALA A 426 -15.40 -30.39 -25.84
CA ALA A 426 -15.39 -31.81 -25.55
C ALA A 426 -14.93 -32.13 -24.12
N VAL A 427 -15.39 -33.27 -23.60
CA VAL A 427 -14.82 -33.94 -22.43
C VAL A 427 -14.18 -35.24 -22.90
N ARG A 428 -12.87 -35.40 -22.70
CA ARG A 428 -12.11 -36.58 -23.12
C ARG A 428 -11.45 -37.24 -21.92
N LEU A 429 -11.82 -38.50 -21.66
CA LEU A 429 -11.28 -39.31 -20.57
C LEU A 429 -10.56 -40.51 -21.16
N PHE A 430 -9.32 -40.73 -20.74
CA PHE A 430 -8.48 -41.81 -21.25
C PHE A 430 -7.76 -42.53 -20.11
N ALA A 431 -7.81 -43.86 -20.14
CA ALA A 431 -7.05 -44.72 -19.23
C ALA A 431 -6.24 -45.72 -20.04
N CYS A 432 -4.91 -45.67 -19.92
CA CYS A 432 -4.00 -46.46 -20.76
C CYS A 432 -3.90 -47.94 -20.35
N LYS A 433 -3.84 -48.26 -19.05
CA LYS A 433 -3.50 -49.61 -18.57
C LYS A 433 -4.62 -50.32 -17.80
N ALA A 434 -5.23 -49.68 -16.82
CA ALA A 434 -6.13 -50.32 -15.86
C ALA A 434 -7.63 -50.17 -16.18
N GLY A 435 -7.96 -49.62 -17.36
CA GLY A 435 -9.35 -49.36 -17.78
C GLY A 435 -10.02 -48.21 -17.01
N MET A 436 -11.32 -48.04 -17.25
CA MET A 436 -12.17 -47.03 -16.62
C MET A 436 -13.31 -47.68 -15.85
N LYS A 437 -13.68 -47.10 -14.70
CA LYS A 437 -14.86 -47.50 -13.92
C LYS A 437 -15.77 -46.28 -13.71
N LEU A 438 -17.02 -46.40 -14.14
CA LEU A 438 -18.07 -45.42 -13.88
C LEU A 438 -19.17 -46.12 -13.10
N VAL A 439 -19.31 -45.76 -11.82
CA VAL A 439 -20.21 -46.44 -10.87
C VAL A 439 -21.00 -45.40 -10.10
N ALA A 440 -22.33 -45.52 -10.12
CA ALA A 440 -23.23 -44.81 -9.22
C ALA A 440 -23.71 -45.79 -8.15
N ALA A 441 -23.50 -45.45 -6.87
CA ALA A 441 -23.78 -46.37 -5.76
C ALA A 441 -25.26 -46.41 -5.35
N ALA A 442 -25.98 -45.30 -5.51
CA ALA A 442 -27.34 -45.14 -4.99
C ALA A 442 -28.39 -44.74 -6.05
N ALA A 443 -27.97 -44.06 -7.10
CA ALA A 443 -28.84 -43.51 -8.14
C ALA A 443 -28.38 -43.94 -9.53
N ASP A 444 -29.08 -43.49 -10.56
CA ASP A 444 -28.90 -43.93 -11.93
C ASP A 444 -27.61 -43.39 -12.57
N ILE A 445 -27.19 -44.08 -13.65
CA ILE A 445 -26.18 -43.58 -14.58
C ILE A 445 -26.91 -43.22 -15.87
N ASP A 446 -27.01 -41.91 -16.15
CA ASP A 446 -27.58 -41.39 -17.39
C ASP A 446 -26.48 -41.04 -18.40
N ILE A 447 -26.52 -41.70 -19.56
CA ILE A 447 -25.66 -41.39 -20.71
C ILE A 447 -26.56 -40.99 -21.87
N THR A 448 -26.44 -39.75 -22.34
CA THR A 448 -27.33 -39.20 -23.36
C THR A 448 -26.54 -38.41 -24.39
N ALA A 449 -26.80 -38.66 -25.67
CA ALA A 449 -26.40 -37.81 -26.77
C ALA A 449 -27.66 -37.16 -27.37
N LEU A 450 -27.83 -35.85 -27.18
CA LEU A 450 -29.07 -35.14 -27.55
C LEU A 450 -29.22 -34.88 -29.05
N ARG A 451 -28.10 -34.86 -29.78
CA ARG A 451 -28.07 -34.54 -31.22
C ARG A 451 -27.37 -35.59 -32.07
N ASP A 452 -26.57 -36.44 -31.44
CA ASP A 452 -25.68 -37.38 -32.12
C ASP A 452 -25.78 -38.76 -31.45
N SER A 453 -24.86 -39.64 -31.79
CA SER A 453 -24.90 -41.05 -31.46
C SER A 453 -24.18 -41.38 -30.15
N ILE A 454 -24.68 -42.40 -29.45
CA ILE A 454 -23.92 -43.09 -28.41
C ILE A 454 -23.23 -44.29 -29.05
N ASN A 455 -21.89 -44.27 -29.09
CA ASN A 455 -21.09 -45.37 -29.63
C ASN A 455 -20.51 -46.21 -28.49
N ILE A 456 -20.91 -47.47 -28.38
CA ILE A 456 -20.40 -48.43 -27.38
C ILE A 456 -19.70 -49.56 -28.13
N LEU A 457 -18.39 -49.69 -27.94
CA LEU A 457 -17.57 -50.73 -28.56
C LEU A 457 -16.78 -51.46 -27.47
N ALA A 458 -16.87 -52.80 -27.47
CA ALA A 458 -16.01 -53.66 -26.68
C ALA A 458 -15.43 -54.77 -27.57
N LYS A 459 -14.12 -55.01 -27.49
CA LYS A 459 -13.44 -56.04 -28.30
C LYS A 459 -13.81 -57.47 -27.91
N LEU A 460 -14.17 -57.67 -26.64
CA LEU A 460 -14.49 -59.00 -26.10
C LEU A 460 -16.00 -59.18 -25.99
N ASN A 461 -16.61 -58.60 -24.95
CA ASN A 461 -18.02 -58.80 -24.65
C ASN A 461 -18.68 -57.49 -24.23
N ILE A 462 -19.96 -57.35 -24.57
CA ILE A 462 -20.88 -56.38 -23.97
C ILE A 462 -21.90 -57.19 -23.17
N THR A 463 -22.10 -56.85 -21.89
CA THR A 463 -23.02 -57.57 -21.00
C THR A 463 -24.03 -56.62 -20.39
N HIS A 464 -25.31 -56.92 -20.58
CA HIS A 464 -26.41 -56.24 -19.91
C HIS A 464 -27.09 -57.24 -18.95
N THR A 465 -27.15 -56.90 -17.67
CA THR A 465 -27.83 -57.70 -16.64
C THR A 465 -28.74 -56.79 -15.85
N ALA A 466 -30.05 -57.00 -15.96
CA ALA A 466 -31.08 -56.20 -15.29
C ALA A 466 -32.38 -57.00 -15.18
N ASN A 467 -33.29 -56.58 -14.30
CA ASN A 467 -34.65 -57.13 -14.25
C ASN A 467 -35.41 -56.90 -15.57
N ARG A 468 -35.08 -55.82 -16.30
CA ARG A 468 -35.64 -55.49 -17.61
C ARG A 468 -34.60 -54.75 -18.45
N ILE A 469 -34.44 -55.19 -19.71
CA ILE A 469 -33.69 -54.45 -20.74
C ILE A 469 -34.73 -53.96 -21.75
N SER A 470 -34.72 -52.66 -22.05
CA SER A 470 -35.61 -52.07 -23.06
C SER A 470 -34.76 -51.41 -24.13
N ILE A 471 -34.85 -51.94 -25.34
CA ILE A 471 -34.22 -51.40 -26.54
C ILE A 471 -35.34 -50.84 -27.39
N THR A 472 -35.21 -49.58 -27.76
CA THR A 472 -36.28 -48.86 -28.43
C THR A 472 -35.68 -47.89 -29.44
N ALA A 473 -36.22 -47.92 -30.66
CA ALA A 473 -35.80 -47.04 -31.74
C ALA A 473 -37.05 -46.50 -32.46
N LYS A 474 -36.93 -45.29 -33.03
CA LYS A 474 -38.00 -44.67 -33.81
C LYS A 474 -38.14 -45.29 -35.21
N GLU A 475 -37.02 -45.65 -35.82
CA GLU A 475 -36.96 -46.15 -37.20
C GLU A 475 -36.76 -47.67 -37.26
N GLU A 476 -35.68 -48.17 -36.63
CA GLU A 476 -35.31 -49.58 -36.71
C GLU A 476 -34.53 -50.05 -35.47
N VAL A 477 -34.84 -51.25 -34.97
CA VAL A 477 -33.96 -52.01 -34.08
C VAL A 477 -33.39 -53.19 -34.87
N LEU A 478 -32.06 -53.29 -34.95
CA LEU A 478 -31.35 -54.40 -35.60
C LEU A 478 -30.43 -55.09 -34.59
N ILE A 479 -30.66 -56.38 -34.37
CA ILE A 479 -29.81 -57.25 -33.56
C ILE A 479 -29.13 -58.23 -34.51
N ASN A 480 -27.79 -58.26 -34.54
CA ASN A 480 -27.02 -59.08 -35.47
C ASN A 480 -25.84 -59.77 -34.76
N GLY A 481 -25.57 -61.03 -35.11
CA GLY A 481 -24.34 -61.73 -34.76
C GLY A 481 -24.10 -62.95 -35.65
N GLY A 482 -22.84 -63.18 -36.03
CA GLY A 482 -22.41 -64.43 -36.70
C GLY A 482 -23.13 -64.76 -38.01
N GLY A 483 -23.57 -63.75 -38.77
CA GLY A 483 -24.33 -63.94 -40.03
C GLY A 483 -25.83 -64.17 -39.84
N SER A 484 -26.35 -64.05 -38.61
CA SER A 484 -27.79 -64.08 -38.30
C SER A 484 -28.26 -62.74 -37.73
N TYR A 485 -29.51 -62.38 -37.96
CA TYR A 485 -30.08 -61.13 -37.46
C TYR A 485 -31.59 -61.20 -37.20
N MET A 486 -32.05 -60.22 -36.42
CA MET A 486 -33.46 -59.89 -36.24
C MET A 486 -33.64 -58.38 -36.36
N ARG A 487 -34.55 -57.96 -37.24
CA ARG A 487 -34.84 -56.56 -37.55
C ARG A 487 -36.30 -56.25 -37.19
N PHE A 488 -36.50 -55.11 -36.53
CA PHE A 488 -37.81 -54.59 -36.15
C PHE A 488 -37.96 -53.17 -36.68
N ASN A 489 -38.92 -52.93 -37.57
CA ASN A 489 -39.20 -51.59 -38.11
C ASN A 489 -40.69 -51.44 -38.48
N ALA A 490 -41.07 -50.32 -39.10
CA ALA A 490 -42.45 -50.05 -39.50
C ALA A 490 -43.02 -51.06 -40.53
N GLY A 491 -42.16 -51.78 -41.24
CA GLY A 491 -42.55 -52.83 -42.20
C GLY A 491 -42.81 -54.20 -41.56
N GLY A 492 -42.44 -54.41 -40.29
CA GLY A 492 -42.67 -55.65 -39.54
C GLY A 492 -41.43 -56.20 -38.84
N ILE A 493 -41.45 -57.51 -38.57
CA ILE A 493 -40.35 -58.27 -37.95
C ILE A 493 -39.72 -59.17 -39.02
N GLU A 494 -38.43 -58.99 -39.30
CA GLU A 494 -37.66 -59.78 -40.27
C GLU A 494 -36.57 -60.58 -39.53
N GLN A 495 -36.48 -61.89 -39.82
CA GLN A 495 -35.45 -62.78 -39.29
C GLN A 495 -34.67 -63.40 -40.45
N GLY A 496 -33.33 -63.34 -40.39
CA GLY A 496 -32.47 -63.94 -41.41
C GLY A 496 -31.29 -64.66 -40.78
N THR A 497 -30.89 -65.79 -41.36
CA THR A 497 -29.71 -66.55 -40.93
C THR A 497 -29.06 -67.26 -42.12
N SER A 498 -27.73 -67.36 -42.11
CA SER A 498 -26.96 -68.20 -43.04
C SER A 498 -26.92 -69.69 -42.64
N GLY A 499 -27.49 -70.04 -41.48
CA GLY A 499 -27.56 -71.39 -40.96
C GLY A 499 -28.99 -71.95 -40.91
N ASN A 500 -29.21 -72.93 -40.02
CA ASN A 500 -30.54 -73.47 -39.77
C ASN A 500 -31.33 -72.53 -38.85
N TRP A 501 -32.55 -72.16 -39.24
CA TRP A 501 -33.51 -71.50 -38.34
C TRP A 501 -34.29 -72.57 -37.57
N GLN A 502 -34.13 -72.60 -36.25
CA GLN A 502 -34.78 -73.57 -35.36
C GLN A 502 -35.52 -72.83 -34.24
N ALA A 503 -36.82 -73.09 -34.11
CA ALA A 503 -37.66 -72.53 -33.06
C ALA A 503 -38.18 -73.65 -32.13
N HIS A 504 -37.82 -73.59 -30.85
CA HIS A 504 -38.30 -74.52 -29.82
C HIS A 504 -39.43 -73.87 -29.03
N ALA A 505 -40.67 -74.33 -29.21
CA ALA A 505 -41.85 -73.77 -28.53
C ALA A 505 -42.82 -74.88 -28.08
N ALA A 506 -43.44 -74.70 -26.90
CA ALA A 506 -44.51 -75.59 -26.42
C ALA A 506 -45.84 -75.34 -27.15
N GLN A 507 -46.06 -74.12 -27.64
CA GLN A 507 -47.17 -73.70 -28.50
C GLN A 507 -46.66 -72.66 -29.50
N TYR A 508 -47.14 -72.73 -30.74
CA TYR A 508 -46.85 -71.75 -31.79
C TYR A 508 -48.16 -71.29 -32.42
N ASN A 509 -48.73 -70.22 -31.88
CA ASN A 509 -50.00 -69.64 -32.35
C ASN A 509 -49.70 -68.39 -33.19
N LEU A 510 -50.38 -68.27 -34.33
CA LEU A 510 -50.36 -67.08 -35.17
C LEU A 510 -51.65 -66.29 -34.93
N ASP A 511 -51.76 -65.69 -33.74
CA ASP A 511 -52.87 -64.80 -33.41
C ASP A 511 -52.75 -63.50 -34.24
N GLY A 512 -53.88 -62.84 -34.51
CA GLY A 512 -53.93 -61.59 -35.27
C GLY A 512 -53.10 -60.45 -34.63
N PRO A 513 -52.88 -59.34 -35.35
CA PRO A 513 -51.95 -58.29 -34.91
C PRO A 513 -52.37 -57.65 -33.57
N ALA A 514 -51.47 -57.66 -32.60
CA ALA A 514 -51.57 -56.92 -31.35
C ALA A 514 -50.71 -55.65 -31.43
N ASN A 515 -51.26 -54.60 -32.03
CA ASN A 515 -50.52 -53.34 -32.23
C ASN A 515 -50.24 -52.65 -30.90
N GLY A 516 -48.96 -52.41 -30.60
CA GLY A 516 -48.52 -51.60 -29.46
C GLY A 516 -48.44 -50.10 -29.79
N PRO A 517 -48.31 -49.23 -28.78
CA PRO A 517 -48.16 -47.79 -28.97
C PRO A 517 -46.84 -47.44 -29.70
N GLN A 518 -46.88 -46.45 -30.59
CA GLN A 518 -45.68 -45.90 -31.25
C GLN A 518 -44.79 -45.16 -30.25
N VAL A 519 -43.47 -45.33 -30.41
CA VAL A 519 -42.48 -44.72 -29.52
C VAL A 519 -42.15 -43.32 -30.00
N SER A 520 -42.30 -42.34 -29.11
CA SER A 520 -41.72 -41.01 -29.25
C SER A 520 -40.40 -40.93 -28.49
N LEU A 521 -39.31 -40.57 -29.16
CA LEU A 521 -38.08 -40.16 -28.46
C LEU A 521 -38.28 -38.77 -27.84
N PRO A 522 -37.65 -38.45 -26.70
CA PRO A 522 -37.66 -37.09 -26.17
C PRO A 522 -37.16 -36.12 -27.24
N GLU A 523 -37.93 -35.07 -27.55
CA GLU A 523 -37.41 -34.02 -28.43
C GLU A 523 -36.24 -33.32 -27.71
N PRO A 524 -35.11 -33.10 -28.39
CA PRO A 524 -34.06 -32.28 -27.82
C PRO A 524 -34.66 -30.91 -27.53
N VAL A 525 -34.65 -30.50 -26.26
CA VAL A 525 -35.09 -29.16 -25.84
C VAL A 525 -34.37 -28.16 -26.75
N LYS A 526 -35.13 -27.43 -27.56
CA LYS A 526 -34.53 -26.47 -28.50
C LYS A 526 -33.86 -25.39 -27.65
N LEU A 527 -32.64 -24.99 -28.00
CA LEU A 527 -31.93 -23.93 -27.28
C LEU A 527 -32.74 -22.61 -27.23
N ASP A 528 -33.69 -22.42 -28.15
CA ASP A 528 -34.62 -21.30 -28.18
C ASP A 528 -35.82 -21.42 -27.22
N GLU A 529 -36.16 -22.62 -26.75
CA GLU A 529 -37.19 -22.84 -25.70
C GLU A 529 -36.69 -22.40 -24.32
N LEU A 530 -35.37 -22.39 -24.10
CA LEU A 530 -34.76 -21.72 -22.95
C LEU A 530 -34.73 -20.19 -23.09
N LYS A 531 -34.96 -19.65 -24.30
CA LYS A 531 -34.94 -18.20 -24.58
C LYS A 531 -36.31 -17.52 -24.60
N HIS A 532 -37.42 -18.25 -24.59
CA HIS A 532 -38.76 -17.68 -24.85
C HIS A 532 -39.76 -17.71 -23.68
N LYS A 533 -39.29 -17.86 -22.43
CA LYS A 533 -40.10 -17.45 -21.28
C LYS A 533 -39.39 -16.32 -20.56
N GLN A 534 -39.52 -15.11 -21.10
CA GLN A 534 -39.20 -13.92 -20.34
C GLN A 534 -40.20 -13.87 -19.19
N SER A 535 -39.76 -14.29 -18.02
CA SER A 535 -40.53 -14.13 -16.80
C SER A 535 -40.04 -12.88 -16.07
N LEU A 536 -40.94 -11.93 -15.83
CA LEU A 536 -40.62 -10.78 -14.98
C LEU A 536 -40.99 -11.11 -13.55
N ALA A 537 -40.10 -10.81 -12.62
CA ALA A 537 -40.35 -10.98 -11.19
C ALA A 537 -40.44 -9.62 -10.51
N PHE A 538 -41.54 -9.36 -9.81
CA PHE A 538 -41.76 -8.14 -9.06
C PHE A 538 -41.89 -8.45 -7.57
N LEU A 539 -41.41 -7.53 -6.74
CA LEU A 539 -41.47 -7.63 -5.30
C LEU A 539 -42.46 -6.61 -4.76
N LEU A 540 -43.57 -7.07 -4.19
CA LEU A 540 -44.60 -6.18 -3.66
C LEU A 540 -44.29 -5.79 -2.21
N ARG A 541 -44.03 -4.50 -2.02
CA ARG A 541 -43.79 -3.88 -0.71
C ARG A 541 -44.52 -2.55 -0.62
N SER A 542 -44.88 -2.15 0.61
CA SER A 542 -45.55 -0.85 0.81
C SER A 542 -44.65 0.34 0.44
N HIS A 543 -43.33 0.22 0.63
CA HIS A 543 -42.33 1.23 0.29
C HIS A 543 -40.95 0.58 0.04
N SER A 544 -40.04 1.28 -0.68
CA SER A 544 -38.68 0.82 -1.05
C SER A 544 -37.92 0.11 0.08
N MET A 545 -37.76 0.76 1.24
CA MET A 545 -37.21 0.19 2.49
C MET A 545 -37.63 1.04 3.71
N PRO A 546 -37.93 0.46 4.89
CA PRO A 546 -38.25 -0.93 5.19
C PRO A 546 -39.77 -1.13 5.11
N GLY A 547 -40.33 -1.18 3.90
CA GLY A 547 -41.77 -1.37 3.71
C GLY A 547 -42.24 -2.77 4.13
N ARG A 548 -43.50 -2.89 4.55
CA ARG A 548 -44.17 -4.17 4.78
C ARG A 548 -44.19 -4.96 3.47
N ILE A 549 -43.81 -6.23 3.55
CA ILE A 549 -43.87 -7.18 2.44
C ILE A 549 -45.26 -7.80 2.36
N PHE A 550 -45.80 -7.91 1.13
CA PHE A 550 -47.07 -8.57 0.87
C PHE A 550 -46.85 -10.05 0.53
N ALA A 551 -46.42 -10.84 1.52
CA ALA A 551 -46.14 -12.26 1.35
C ALA A 551 -47.42 -13.09 1.41
N HIS A 552 -47.52 -14.15 0.60
CA HIS A 552 -48.65 -15.08 0.60
C HIS A 552 -50.02 -14.39 0.37
N GLU A 553 -50.04 -13.32 -0.42
CA GLU A 553 -51.24 -12.55 -0.74
C GLU A 553 -51.79 -13.00 -2.10
N PRO A 554 -53.07 -13.42 -2.18
CA PRO A 554 -53.74 -13.64 -3.46
C PRO A 554 -53.84 -12.35 -4.26
N TYR A 555 -53.60 -12.44 -5.56
CA TYR A 555 -53.61 -11.31 -6.46
C TYR A 555 -54.26 -11.61 -7.81
N ALA A 556 -54.84 -10.58 -8.41
CA ALA A 556 -55.23 -10.54 -9.81
C ALA A 556 -54.25 -9.63 -10.59
N LEU A 557 -53.65 -10.17 -11.64
CA LEU A 557 -52.73 -9.46 -12.53
C LEU A 557 -53.50 -8.97 -13.75
N TYR A 558 -53.30 -7.71 -14.11
CA TYR A 558 -53.91 -7.04 -15.25
C TYR A 558 -52.82 -6.51 -16.18
N LYS A 559 -53.13 -6.51 -17.48
CA LYS A 559 -52.36 -5.89 -18.55
C LYS A 559 -53.34 -5.12 -19.43
N ASP A 560 -53.05 -3.86 -19.75
CA ASP A 560 -53.91 -3.00 -20.57
C ASP A 560 -55.37 -2.97 -20.08
N GLY A 561 -55.57 -3.01 -18.75
CA GLY A 561 -56.90 -3.06 -18.11
C GLY A 561 -57.61 -4.42 -18.15
N ALA A 562 -57.10 -5.40 -18.88
CA ALA A 562 -57.64 -6.76 -18.93
C ALA A 562 -56.95 -7.68 -17.92
N LYS A 563 -57.72 -8.49 -17.21
CA LYS A 563 -57.18 -9.48 -16.27
C LYS A 563 -56.48 -10.59 -17.04
N VAL A 564 -55.19 -10.82 -16.77
CA VAL A 564 -54.35 -11.82 -17.45
C VAL A 564 -53.97 -13.01 -16.59
N ALA A 565 -53.99 -12.90 -15.26
CA ALA A 565 -53.73 -14.03 -14.37
C ALA A 565 -54.31 -13.82 -12.97
N ASP A 566 -54.51 -14.93 -12.25
CA ASP A 566 -54.64 -14.97 -10.79
C ASP A 566 -53.41 -15.69 -10.22
N GLY A 567 -52.97 -15.27 -9.04
CA GLY A 567 -51.83 -15.89 -8.37
C GLY A 567 -51.77 -15.58 -6.89
N MET A 568 -50.68 -16.01 -6.28
CA MET A 568 -50.37 -15.73 -4.88
C MET A 568 -48.89 -15.34 -4.81
N THR A 569 -48.57 -14.29 -4.06
CA THR A 569 -47.17 -13.94 -3.83
C THR A 569 -46.48 -14.97 -2.95
N ASP A 570 -45.17 -15.11 -3.06
CA ASP A 570 -44.39 -16.04 -2.23
C ASP A 570 -44.10 -15.48 -0.81
N GLY A 571 -43.27 -16.19 -0.03
CA GLY A 571 -42.86 -15.79 1.31
C GLY A 571 -42.06 -14.47 1.38
N HIS A 572 -41.61 -13.96 0.24
CA HIS A 572 -40.89 -12.69 0.10
C HIS A 572 -41.74 -11.60 -0.55
N GLY A 573 -43.01 -11.87 -0.85
CA GLY A 573 -43.90 -10.95 -1.57
C GLY A 573 -43.58 -10.86 -3.06
N GLN A 574 -42.87 -11.84 -3.61
CA GLN A 574 -42.54 -11.90 -5.02
C GLN A 574 -43.71 -12.49 -5.81
N LEU A 575 -44.00 -11.89 -6.97
CA LEU A 575 -44.85 -12.47 -8.01
C LEU A 575 -44.08 -12.57 -9.32
N VAL A 576 -44.46 -13.55 -10.13
CA VAL A 576 -43.81 -13.84 -11.41
C VAL A 576 -44.83 -13.76 -12.54
N VAL A 577 -44.59 -12.85 -13.49
CA VAL A 577 -45.30 -12.79 -14.77
C VAL A 577 -44.63 -13.79 -15.70
N LYS A 578 -45.22 -14.98 -15.85
CA LYS A 578 -44.57 -16.13 -16.52
C LYS A 578 -44.35 -15.94 -18.03
N ASP A 579 -45.26 -15.23 -18.70
CA ASP A 579 -45.29 -15.04 -20.15
C ASP A 579 -45.29 -13.54 -20.49
N HIS A 580 -44.23 -12.82 -20.10
CA HIS A 580 -44.11 -11.40 -20.44
C HIS A 580 -44.08 -11.21 -21.96
N ALA A 581 -45.05 -10.47 -22.50
CA ALA A 581 -45.07 -10.12 -23.91
C ALA A 581 -44.17 -8.89 -24.16
N PRO A 582 -43.15 -8.98 -25.04
CA PRO A 582 -42.31 -7.85 -25.40
C PRO A 582 -43.15 -6.66 -25.87
N GLY A 583 -42.83 -5.46 -25.40
CA GLY A 583 -43.59 -4.22 -25.67
C GLY A 583 -44.70 -3.91 -24.67
N THR A 584 -44.95 -4.77 -23.67
CA THR A 584 -45.81 -4.40 -22.53
C THR A 584 -45.09 -3.37 -21.66
N THR A 585 -45.69 -2.19 -21.46
CA THR A 585 -45.11 -1.07 -20.72
C THR A 585 -45.38 -1.11 -19.22
N ASP A 586 -46.40 -1.85 -18.79
CA ASP A 586 -46.85 -1.88 -17.41
C ASP A 586 -47.76 -3.10 -17.16
N TYR A 587 -47.80 -3.52 -15.90
CA TYR A 587 -48.81 -4.43 -15.37
C TYR A 587 -49.45 -3.79 -14.14
N VAL A 588 -50.69 -4.19 -13.84
CA VAL A 588 -51.36 -3.79 -12.60
C VAL A 588 -51.65 -5.01 -11.77
N VAL A 589 -51.27 -5.00 -10.50
CA VAL A 589 -51.57 -6.06 -9.55
C VAL A 589 -52.54 -5.57 -8.49
N LYS A 590 -53.67 -6.25 -8.38
CA LYS A 590 -54.69 -5.99 -7.35
C LYS A 590 -54.65 -7.12 -6.34
N LEU A 591 -54.25 -6.80 -5.11
CA LEU A 591 -54.26 -7.73 -4.00
C LEU A 591 -55.67 -7.84 -3.40
N SER A 592 -55.99 -9.02 -2.86
CA SER A 592 -57.28 -9.26 -2.18
C SER A 592 -57.54 -8.32 -0.99
N ASN A 593 -56.49 -7.79 -0.38
CA ASN A 593 -56.54 -6.82 0.72
C ASN A 593 -56.82 -5.37 0.29
N GLY A 594 -57.05 -5.13 -1.01
CA GLY A 594 -57.43 -3.82 -1.57
C GLY A 594 -56.26 -2.95 -2.05
N HIS A 595 -55.01 -3.42 -1.92
CA HIS A 595 -53.86 -2.70 -2.46
C HIS A 595 -53.70 -2.93 -3.97
N GLU A 596 -53.43 -1.86 -4.71
CA GLU A 596 -53.15 -1.86 -6.14
C GLU A 596 -51.71 -1.39 -6.41
N PHE A 597 -50.99 -2.12 -7.26
CA PHE A 597 -49.62 -1.84 -7.64
C PHE A 597 -49.49 -1.72 -9.14
N GLU A 598 -48.99 -0.57 -9.60
CA GLU A 598 -48.52 -0.40 -10.97
C GLU A 598 -47.07 -0.90 -11.06
N LEU A 599 -46.83 -1.76 -12.03
CA LEU A 599 -45.56 -2.44 -12.28
C LEU A 599 -45.05 -1.99 -13.65
N PRO A 600 -44.44 -0.80 -13.74
CA PRO A 600 -43.89 -0.32 -15.00
C PRO A 600 -42.78 -1.26 -15.47
N VAL A 601 -42.79 -1.58 -16.76
CA VAL A 601 -41.80 -2.38 -17.44
C VAL A 601 -41.05 -1.50 -18.40
N LYS A 602 -39.74 -1.37 -18.18
CA LYS A 602 -38.83 -0.69 -19.10
C LYS A 602 -37.82 -1.68 -19.65
N ALA A 603 -37.50 -1.55 -20.94
CA ALA A 603 -36.49 -2.38 -21.59
C ALA A 603 -35.07 -2.08 -21.10
N ALA A 604 -34.83 -0.86 -20.61
CA ALA A 604 -33.61 -0.41 -19.97
C ALA A 604 -33.94 0.66 -18.90
N LEU A 605 -33.08 0.78 -17.88
CA LEU A 605 -33.17 1.80 -16.84
C LEU A 605 -32.15 2.90 -17.17
N ASP A 606 -32.54 3.81 -18.05
CA ASP A 606 -31.59 4.75 -18.68
C ASP A 606 -31.40 6.04 -17.88
N SER A 607 -32.25 6.30 -16.89
CA SER A 607 -32.14 7.46 -15.99
C SER A 607 -32.04 7.07 -14.51
N GLU A 608 -31.53 8.00 -13.69
CA GLU A 608 -31.52 7.82 -12.23
C GLU A 608 -32.95 7.67 -11.69
N ASP A 609 -33.90 8.39 -12.27
CA ASP A 609 -35.33 8.25 -11.94
C ASP A 609 -35.86 6.84 -12.22
N ASP A 610 -35.50 6.24 -13.35
CA ASP A 610 -35.86 4.86 -13.68
C ASP A 610 -35.32 3.87 -12.64
N SER A 611 -34.08 4.10 -12.22
CA SER A 611 -33.44 3.29 -11.19
C SER A 611 -34.12 3.46 -9.83
N LEU A 612 -34.55 4.67 -9.47
CA LEU A 612 -35.28 4.93 -8.23
C LEU A 612 -36.69 4.33 -8.25
N ALA A 613 -37.41 4.45 -9.36
CA ALA A 613 -38.69 3.80 -9.57
C ALA A 613 -38.56 2.27 -9.44
N ALA A 614 -37.54 1.66 -10.06
CA ALA A 614 -37.26 0.22 -9.95
C ALA A 614 -36.89 -0.23 -8.52
N ARG A 615 -36.31 0.66 -7.71
CA ARG A 615 -36.03 0.41 -6.28
C ARG A 615 -37.25 0.63 -5.37
N GLY A 616 -38.41 0.97 -5.93
CA GLY A 616 -39.67 1.12 -5.20
C GLY A 616 -39.89 2.49 -4.58
N TYR A 617 -39.17 3.52 -5.04
CA TYR A 617 -39.47 4.91 -4.68
C TYR A 617 -40.67 5.42 -5.50
N ARG A 618 -41.68 5.95 -4.82
CA ARG A 618 -42.88 6.51 -5.47
C ARG A 618 -42.73 8.02 -5.60
N ALA A 619 -43.23 8.56 -6.70
CA ALA A 619 -43.44 9.98 -6.89
C ALA A 619 -44.89 10.31 -6.50
N ALA A 620 -45.10 11.37 -5.71
CA ALA A 620 -46.42 12.00 -5.62
C ALA A 620 -46.68 12.81 -6.90
N ASP A 621 -47.88 12.71 -7.47
CA ASP A 621 -48.33 13.48 -8.65
C ASP A 621 -47.37 13.48 -9.85
N GLU A 622 -46.70 12.34 -10.10
CA GLU A 622 -45.71 12.17 -11.19
C GLU A 622 -44.47 13.08 -11.12
N ASP A 623 -44.22 13.75 -9.98
CA ASP A 623 -43.00 14.55 -9.80
C ASP A 623 -41.76 13.66 -9.64
N VAL A 624 -40.97 13.57 -10.71
CA VAL A 624 -39.69 12.86 -10.81
C VAL A 624 -38.72 13.27 -9.69
N GLN A 625 -38.71 14.55 -9.29
CA GLN A 625 -37.84 15.03 -8.22
C GLN A 625 -38.25 14.48 -6.84
N ASP A 626 -39.48 14.01 -6.70
CA ASP A 626 -39.99 13.47 -5.45
C ASP A 626 -39.36 12.11 -5.10
N ARG A 627 -39.05 11.28 -6.11
CA ARG A 627 -38.32 10.03 -5.89
C ARG A 627 -36.91 10.28 -5.34
N GLN A 628 -36.25 11.32 -5.84
CA GLN A 628 -34.91 11.72 -5.40
C GLN A 628 -34.93 12.29 -3.98
N ARG A 629 -35.89 13.19 -3.67
CA ARG A 629 -36.11 13.70 -2.30
C ARG A 629 -36.44 12.58 -1.30
N ASN A 630 -37.28 11.61 -1.70
CA ASN A 630 -37.61 10.46 -0.86
C ASN A 630 -36.43 9.53 -0.61
N ARG A 631 -35.51 9.40 -1.58
CA ARG A 631 -34.24 8.70 -1.37
C ARG A 631 -33.35 9.45 -0.40
N GLU A 632 -33.16 10.75 -0.60
CA GLU A 632 -32.32 11.57 0.28
C GLU A 632 -32.82 11.54 1.73
N PHE A 633 -34.14 11.55 1.95
CA PHE A 633 -34.74 11.46 3.29
C PHE A 633 -34.58 10.09 3.97
N ARG A 634 -34.38 9.00 3.21
CA ARG A 634 -34.35 7.62 3.73
C ARG A 634 -32.97 6.97 3.72
N GLU A 635 -32.07 7.43 2.86
CA GLU A 635 -30.72 6.91 2.67
C GLU A 635 -29.62 7.88 3.11
N GLY A 636 -29.94 9.16 3.32
CA GLY A 636 -29.08 10.17 3.96
C GLY A 636 -29.46 10.37 5.42
#